data_AF-A0A163SIE7-F1
#
_entry.id   AF-A0A163SIE7-F1
#
_cell.length_a   1.000
_cell.length_b   1.000
_cell.length_c   1.000
_cell.angle_alpha   90.00
_cell.angle_beta   90.00
_cell.angle_gamma   90.00
#
_symmetry.space_group_name_H-M   'P 1'
#
loop_
_entity.id
_entity.type
_entity.pdbx_description
1 polymer ?
#
loop_
_entity_poly.entity_id
_entity_poly.type
_entity_poly.pdbx_seq_one_letter_code
_entity_poly.pdbx_strand_id
1 'polypeptide(L)'
;MIKEKRSWSKLHPQMIARKKVDWSIFSNGSHVPIEFHKDFEEANHGTHVNRGEKYKIKLILEDEVYDAQLTNVDRKGVNVDSLQIRYDNNAALKQVLLTTFNKSYEYIRERKLENEKQLVHVPQDQAEYIEFYKTENPFIYTIKLDSFKGIANNNFWWVNQGKTHVQERSGGYLWAPQRAKNGTPLAHHTDLLKAKAGDIVFVYSNMHIRCIGIVDKEAEHHAKPKEIQTDEWQIDGNLLKVNYFDLNKPIPKVEIPEIWRIEEKGPFDKHGDIKQGYFYSVSKGFANQLYSMFGEGFPMEITDAFLDKKPIIKEKSDINGLNVTNHIHSYIENKGFFYKKEEVINFYLSLKTKPFVILSGISGTGKTKLVQWFSESLGATEKNGQFTLIPVRPDWSDGSDLLGYVDIKGDFKKGPLTSVLEKAMDDPEKPYFVLLDEMNLARVEYYFSDLLSVMESRRWENGGIVTTPVLPFEVDGRDIILPSNVYIVGTVNMDETTHPFSKKVLDRANTIEFNRVQLDHFAFLEDLEEQEPLSIRNQSLAGDFLHLKDAYKDNIALIKKVTEVLVIINNQLESIGAQVGYRVRDEICFYVIYSEKDNLLTFEEAMDQSILQKILPRISGSDERVWDTLKGLYEICTSQVYDGDVLPNFDNSMYPKSAQKIVDMIRRYQLDGFTSFWIGS
;
A
#
# COMPACT_ATOMS: atom_id res chain seq x y z
N MET A 1 25.56 -26.17 1.28
CA MET A 1 24.43 -26.34 2.21
C MET A 1 23.95 -24.96 2.60
N ILE A 2 22.70 -24.65 2.28
CA ILE A 2 21.99 -23.50 2.84
C ILE A 2 21.45 -23.97 4.20
N LYS A 3 21.74 -23.25 5.27
CA LYS A 3 21.19 -23.54 6.60
C LYS A 3 20.73 -22.26 7.28
N GLU A 4 19.66 -22.35 8.04
CA GLU A 4 19.03 -21.21 8.71
C GLU A 4 18.49 -21.63 10.08
N LYS A 5 18.76 -20.82 11.10
CA LYS A 5 18.24 -20.99 12.46
C LYS A 5 18.14 -19.63 13.15
N ARG A 6 16.93 -19.25 13.57
CA ARG A 6 16.67 -17.96 14.24
C ARG A 6 17.18 -16.80 13.38
N SER A 7 17.98 -15.89 13.92
CA SER A 7 18.60 -14.79 13.19
C SER A 7 19.90 -15.16 12.47
N TRP A 8 20.23 -16.45 12.30
CA TRP A 8 21.47 -16.90 11.65
C TRP A 8 21.18 -17.73 10.40
N SER A 9 21.93 -17.50 9.33
CA SER A 9 21.90 -18.27 8.09
C SER A 9 23.31 -18.51 7.53
N LYS A 10 23.49 -19.44 6.59
CA LYS A 10 24.73 -19.61 5.81
C LYS A 10 24.34 -19.86 4.37
N LEU A 11 24.76 -18.96 3.48
CA LEU A 11 24.31 -18.93 2.09
C LEU A 11 25.28 -19.66 1.15
N HIS A 12 26.57 -19.68 1.46
CA HIS A 12 27.58 -20.33 0.62
C HIS A 12 28.78 -20.86 1.44
N PRO A 13 29.62 -21.76 0.88
CA PRO A 13 30.64 -22.50 1.65
C PRO A 13 31.78 -21.66 2.23
N GLN A 14 32.11 -20.51 1.62
CA GLN A 14 33.18 -19.62 2.09
C GLN A 14 32.75 -18.75 3.28
N MET A 15 31.45 -18.64 3.54
CA MET A 15 30.89 -17.93 4.67
C MET A 15 30.88 -18.84 5.91
N ILE A 16 31.26 -18.31 7.07
CA ILE A 16 31.09 -18.99 8.37
C ILE A 16 29.61 -18.98 8.70
N ALA A 17 29.03 -17.78 8.77
CA ALA A 17 27.61 -17.54 8.99
C ALA A 17 27.23 -16.09 8.63
N ARG A 18 25.94 -15.84 8.43
CA ARG A 18 25.29 -14.53 8.28
C ARG A 18 24.33 -14.36 9.44
N LYS A 19 24.37 -13.21 10.10
CA LYS A 19 23.48 -12.87 11.20
C LYS A 19 22.59 -11.69 10.81
N LYS A 20 21.28 -11.89 10.86
CA LYS A 20 20.27 -10.82 10.77
C LYS A 20 20.38 -9.91 12.00
N VAL A 21 20.40 -8.61 11.76
CA VAL A 21 20.52 -7.58 12.81
C VAL A 21 19.31 -7.64 13.75
N ASP A 22 19.60 -7.71 15.04
CA ASP A 22 18.65 -7.69 16.14
C ASP A 22 19.26 -6.90 17.31
N TRP A 23 18.51 -6.67 18.40
CA TRP A 23 19.00 -5.89 19.54
C TRP A 23 20.33 -6.40 20.12
N SER A 24 20.64 -7.70 19.97
CA SER A 24 21.88 -8.26 20.51
C SER A 24 23.12 -7.65 19.85
N ILE A 25 23.03 -7.28 18.57
CA ILE A 25 24.12 -6.65 17.81
C ILE A 25 24.59 -5.33 18.44
N PHE A 26 23.66 -4.53 18.94
CA PHE A 26 23.94 -3.22 19.55
C PHE A 26 24.32 -3.31 21.03
N SER A 27 24.29 -4.52 21.60
CA SER A 27 24.57 -4.77 23.01
C SER A 27 26.01 -5.26 23.22
N ASN A 28 26.20 -6.38 23.90
CA ASN A 28 27.50 -6.92 24.28
C ASN A 28 28.05 -7.98 23.31
N GLY A 29 27.28 -8.32 22.28
CA GLY A 29 27.60 -9.38 21.34
C GLY A 29 26.40 -10.25 21.03
N SER A 30 26.64 -11.35 20.31
CA SER A 30 25.58 -12.25 19.89
C SER A 30 25.85 -13.72 20.17
N HIS A 31 24.78 -14.44 20.47
CA HIS A 31 24.80 -15.88 20.67
C HIS A 31 24.75 -16.62 19.34
N VAL A 32 25.68 -17.56 19.17
CA VAL A 32 25.80 -18.43 18.00
C VAL A 32 25.01 -19.73 18.27
N PRO A 33 24.00 -20.07 17.46
CA PRO A 33 23.26 -21.32 17.59
C PRO A 33 24.16 -22.54 17.40
N ILE A 34 23.82 -23.66 18.05
CA ILE A 34 24.57 -24.92 18.03
C ILE A 34 24.83 -25.39 16.59
N GLU A 35 23.87 -25.18 15.70
CA GLU A 35 23.95 -25.52 14.28
C GLU A 35 25.10 -24.82 13.53
N PHE A 36 25.68 -23.75 14.10
CA PHE A 36 26.79 -23.00 13.53
C PHE A 36 28.13 -23.21 14.26
N HIS A 37 28.17 -23.95 15.38
CA HIS A 37 29.41 -24.15 16.15
C HIS A 37 30.50 -24.83 15.33
N LYS A 38 30.11 -25.83 14.53
CA LYS A 38 31.02 -26.55 13.65
C LYS A 38 31.68 -25.64 12.60
N ASP A 39 30.98 -24.62 12.09
CA ASP A 39 31.55 -23.71 11.09
C ASP A 39 32.58 -22.77 11.70
N PHE A 40 32.37 -22.36 12.96
CA PHE A 40 33.37 -21.61 13.71
C PHE A 40 34.58 -22.49 14.05
N GLU A 41 34.37 -23.75 14.41
CA GLU A 41 35.44 -24.73 14.62
C GLU A 41 36.26 -24.97 13.33
N GLU A 42 35.59 -25.19 12.20
CA GLU A 42 36.22 -25.32 10.88
C GLU A 42 36.98 -24.05 10.48
N ALA A 43 36.43 -22.86 10.74
CA ALA A 43 37.11 -21.58 10.52
C ALA A 43 38.33 -21.38 11.43
N ASN A 44 38.38 -22.09 12.55
CA ASN A 44 39.50 -22.07 13.50
C ASN A 44 40.39 -23.32 13.37
N HIS A 45 40.45 -23.92 12.17
CA HIS A 45 41.28 -25.08 11.84
C HIS A 45 41.01 -26.31 12.71
N GLY A 46 39.75 -26.54 13.08
CA GLY A 46 39.33 -27.66 13.93
C GLY A 46 39.48 -27.40 15.43
N THR A 47 39.78 -26.16 15.84
CA THR A 47 39.89 -25.82 17.26
C THR A 47 38.50 -25.61 17.87
N HIS A 48 38.09 -26.56 18.71
CA HIS A 48 36.84 -26.48 19.46
C HIS A 48 36.98 -25.59 20.71
N VAL A 49 35.98 -24.76 20.99
CA VAL A 49 35.95 -23.89 22.19
C VAL A 49 35.17 -24.59 23.30
N ASN A 50 35.89 -25.18 24.26
CA ASN A 50 35.26 -25.92 25.35
C ASN A 50 34.51 -24.99 26.30
N ARG A 51 33.59 -25.56 27.08
CA ARG A 51 32.81 -24.80 28.07
C ARG A 51 33.71 -24.10 29.08
N GLY A 52 33.46 -22.82 29.29
CA GLY A 52 34.27 -21.94 30.14
C GLY A 52 35.45 -21.30 29.41
N GLU A 53 35.83 -21.77 28.22
CA GLU A 53 36.94 -21.20 27.46
C GLU A 53 36.54 -19.91 26.71
N LYS A 54 37.56 -19.06 26.53
CA LYS A 54 37.47 -17.78 25.84
C LYS A 54 38.69 -17.62 24.95
N TYR A 55 38.47 -17.33 23.68
CA TYR A 55 39.51 -17.00 22.72
C TYR A 55 39.36 -15.55 22.28
N LYS A 56 40.47 -14.82 22.19
CA LYS A 56 40.48 -13.51 21.53
C LYS A 56 40.33 -13.73 20.03
N ILE A 57 39.43 -12.98 19.41
CA ILE A 57 39.23 -13.00 17.96
C ILE A 57 39.42 -11.60 17.39
N LYS A 58 39.75 -11.50 16.10
CA LYS A 58 39.81 -10.25 15.35
C LYS A 58 38.74 -10.22 14.26
N LEU A 59 37.97 -9.13 14.20
CA LEU A 59 36.98 -8.88 13.16
C LEU A 59 37.53 -7.81 12.21
N ILE A 60 37.74 -8.19 10.95
CA ILE A 60 38.26 -7.29 9.90
C ILE A 60 37.06 -6.74 9.12
N LEU A 61 36.84 -5.43 9.17
CA LEU A 61 35.83 -4.75 8.35
C LEU A 61 36.55 -3.79 7.42
N GLU A 62 36.48 -4.06 6.11
CA GLU A 62 37.28 -3.34 5.10
C GLU A 62 38.79 -3.42 5.46
N ASP A 63 39.42 -2.28 5.77
CA ASP A 63 40.83 -2.20 6.16
C ASP A 63 41.05 -2.06 7.69
N GLU A 64 39.98 -2.04 8.48
CA GLU A 64 40.03 -1.80 9.92
C GLU A 64 39.86 -3.11 10.74
N VAL A 65 40.57 -3.21 11.86
CA VAL A 65 40.60 -4.42 12.70
C VAL A 65 40.03 -4.14 14.09
N TYR A 66 39.00 -4.91 14.45
CA TYR A 66 38.29 -4.79 15.73
C TYR A 66 38.52 -6.02 16.61
N ASP A 67 38.94 -5.79 17.86
CA ASP A 67 39.07 -6.85 18.85
C ASP A 67 37.69 -7.32 19.35
N ALA A 68 37.52 -8.63 19.43
CA ALA A 68 36.36 -9.30 20.01
C ALA A 68 36.80 -10.61 20.72
N GLN A 69 35.84 -11.37 21.24
CA GLN A 69 36.07 -12.64 21.92
C GLN A 69 35.05 -13.69 21.47
N LEU A 70 35.51 -14.92 21.28
CA LEU A 70 34.66 -16.09 21.10
C LEU A 70 34.67 -16.89 22.41
N THR A 71 33.52 -17.00 23.06
CA THR A 71 33.38 -17.62 24.39
C THR A 71 32.30 -18.68 24.40
N ASN A 72 32.59 -19.86 24.95
CA ASN A 72 31.55 -20.84 25.27
C ASN A 72 31.20 -20.71 26.76
N VAL A 73 30.04 -20.12 27.05
CA VAL A 73 29.66 -19.74 28.42
C VAL A 73 29.21 -20.97 29.23
N ASP A 74 29.88 -21.24 30.35
CA ASP A 74 29.43 -22.22 31.33
C ASP A 74 28.33 -21.65 32.24
N ARG A 75 27.09 -22.14 32.08
CA ARG A 75 25.94 -21.74 32.88
C ARG A 75 25.63 -22.83 33.90
N LYS A 76 25.75 -22.51 35.19
CA LYS A 76 25.43 -23.43 36.29
C LYS A 76 24.04 -24.05 36.09
N GLY A 77 23.99 -25.38 35.99
CA GLY A 77 22.75 -26.15 35.88
C GLY A 77 22.20 -26.38 34.46
N VAL A 78 22.89 -25.92 33.40
CA VAL A 78 22.47 -26.13 32.01
C VAL A 78 23.56 -26.85 31.23
N ASN A 79 23.30 -28.10 30.81
CA ASN A 79 24.27 -28.95 30.10
C ASN A 79 24.31 -28.69 28.58
N VAL A 80 24.27 -27.42 28.14
CA VAL A 80 24.17 -27.04 26.71
C VAL A 80 25.23 -25.98 26.38
N ASP A 81 25.93 -26.15 25.26
CA ASP A 81 26.95 -25.19 24.80
C ASP A 81 26.34 -23.84 24.42
N SER A 82 26.95 -22.77 24.90
CA SER A 82 26.50 -21.39 24.70
C SER A 82 27.61 -20.55 24.09
N LEU A 83 27.95 -20.82 22.84
CA LEU A 83 28.94 -20.04 22.09
C LEU A 83 28.43 -18.61 21.83
N GLN A 84 29.26 -17.62 22.09
CA GLN A 84 28.96 -16.20 21.92
C GLN A 84 30.15 -15.47 21.30
N ILE A 85 29.87 -14.59 20.34
CA ILE A 85 30.80 -13.55 19.89
C ILE A 85 30.55 -12.33 20.76
N ARG A 86 31.57 -11.86 21.45
CA ARG A 86 31.52 -10.80 22.47
C ARG A 86 32.46 -9.67 22.10
N TYR A 87 31.97 -8.44 22.16
CA TYR A 87 32.77 -7.24 21.88
C TYR A 87 32.43 -6.13 22.89
N ASP A 88 32.18 -6.53 24.14
CA ASP A 88 31.75 -5.67 25.25
C ASP A 88 32.56 -4.37 25.36
N ASN A 89 33.88 -4.49 25.26
CA ASN A 89 34.84 -3.42 25.48
C ASN A 89 35.26 -2.69 24.18
N ASN A 90 34.70 -3.05 23.02
CA ASN A 90 35.04 -2.43 21.75
C ASN A 90 34.01 -1.35 21.36
N ALA A 91 34.18 -0.16 21.94
CA ALA A 91 33.29 0.97 21.68
C ALA A 91 33.31 1.42 20.21
N ALA A 92 34.46 1.33 19.53
CA ALA A 92 34.61 1.68 18.13
C ALA A 92 33.75 0.78 17.22
N LEU A 93 33.82 -0.54 17.41
CA LEU A 93 32.99 -1.49 16.67
C LEU A 93 31.51 -1.26 16.93
N LYS A 94 31.12 -1.03 18.20
CA LYS A 94 29.72 -0.72 18.55
C LYS A 94 29.23 0.53 17.85
N GLN A 95 30.04 1.59 17.82
CA GLN A 95 29.70 2.83 17.14
C GLN A 95 29.55 2.61 15.62
N VAL A 96 30.44 1.82 15.01
CA VAL A 96 30.31 1.47 13.59
C VAL A 96 29.02 0.69 13.33
N LEU A 97 28.72 -0.34 14.12
CA LEU A 97 27.49 -1.11 13.98
C LEU A 97 26.23 -0.26 14.18
N LEU A 98 26.22 0.62 15.18
CA LEU A 98 25.13 1.59 15.42
C LEU A 98 24.96 2.55 14.24
N THR A 99 26.06 3.11 13.73
CA THR A 99 26.03 4.07 12.63
C THR A 99 25.58 3.41 11.33
N THR A 100 26.10 2.22 11.03
CA THR A 100 25.80 1.46 9.80
C THR A 100 24.37 0.91 9.81
N PHE A 101 23.87 0.44 10.95
CA PHE A 101 22.52 -0.15 11.08
C PHE A 101 21.55 0.75 11.85
N ASN A 102 21.71 2.08 11.72
CA ASN A 102 20.92 3.06 12.48
C ASN A 102 19.41 2.87 12.30
N LYS A 103 18.98 2.46 11.10
CA LYS A 103 17.56 2.18 10.81
C LYS A 103 17.04 0.99 11.60
N SER A 104 17.75 -0.15 11.56
CA SER A 104 17.39 -1.30 12.40
C SER A 104 17.44 -0.93 13.89
N TYR A 105 18.40 -0.10 14.31
CA TYR A 105 18.53 0.34 15.69
C TYR A 105 17.30 1.15 16.16
N GLU A 106 16.91 2.20 15.44
CA GLU A 106 15.74 3.02 15.80
C GLU A 106 14.44 2.21 15.73
N TYR A 107 14.25 1.39 14.68
CA TYR A 107 13.09 0.50 14.54
C TYR A 107 12.90 -0.43 15.74
N ILE A 108 14.01 -1.01 16.23
CA ILE A 108 14.00 -1.93 17.37
C ILE A 108 13.85 -1.15 18.69
N ARG A 109 14.50 0.01 18.82
CA ARG A 109 14.48 0.86 20.01
C ARG A 109 13.07 1.37 20.32
N GLU A 110 12.37 1.92 19.33
CA GLU A 110 11.00 2.43 19.48
C GLU A 110 10.05 1.35 20.03
N ARG A 111 10.06 0.16 19.43
CA ARG A 111 9.21 -0.96 19.83
C ARG A 111 9.58 -1.61 21.16
N LYS A 112 10.83 -1.44 21.61
CA LYS A 112 11.26 -1.92 22.92
C LYS A 112 10.75 -1.04 24.07
N LEU A 113 10.52 0.26 23.81
CA LEU A 113 9.97 1.19 24.80
C LEU A 113 8.49 0.88 25.12
N GLU A 114 7.78 0.25 24.18
CA GLU A 114 6.38 -0.15 24.35
C GLU A 114 6.22 -1.46 25.14
N ASN A 115 7.20 -2.37 25.11
CA ASN A 115 7.14 -3.63 25.85
C ASN A 115 8.51 -4.33 26.01
N GLU A 116 9.14 -4.26 27.18
CA GLU A 116 10.52 -4.74 27.41
C GLU A 116 10.72 -6.26 27.21
N LYS A 117 9.64 -7.06 27.21
CA LYS A 117 9.71 -8.53 27.19
C LYS A 117 9.61 -9.18 25.80
N GLN A 118 9.27 -8.43 24.75
CA GLN A 118 9.06 -9.01 23.41
C GLN A 118 10.33 -8.95 22.55
N LEU A 119 10.64 -10.06 21.86
CA LEU A 119 11.70 -10.11 20.85
C LEU A 119 11.25 -9.33 19.60
N VAL A 120 11.80 -8.13 19.40
CA VAL A 120 11.51 -7.30 18.23
C VAL A 120 12.38 -7.74 17.05
N HIS A 121 11.75 -8.11 15.95
CA HIS A 121 12.41 -8.48 14.70
C HIS A 121 12.16 -7.43 13.62
N VAL A 122 13.23 -7.00 12.95
CA VAL A 122 13.13 -6.12 11.77
C VAL A 122 12.48 -6.91 10.62
N PRO A 123 11.49 -6.33 9.90
CA PRO A 123 10.85 -6.93 8.72
C PRO A 123 11.88 -7.42 7.69
N GLN A 124 11.55 -8.48 6.95
CA GLN A 124 12.52 -9.15 6.05
C GLN A 124 13.02 -8.24 4.92
N ASP A 125 12.16 -7.35 4.43
CA ASP A 125 12.39 -6.32 3.42
C ASP A 125 13.26 -5.15 3.91
N GLN A 126 13.47 -5.04 5.22
CA GLN A 126 14.29 -4.03 5.88
C GLN A 126 15.42 -4.68 6.70
N ALA A 127 15.58 -5.99 6.59
CA ALA A 127 16.53 -6.75 7.38
C ALA A 127 17.95 -6.40 6.93
N GLU A 128 18.75 -5.96 7.88
CA GLU A 128 20.18 -5.75 7.70
C GLU A 128 20.94 -6.96 8.24
N TYR A 129 22.14 -7.20 7.73
CA TYR A 129 22.90 -8.40 8.06
C TYR A 129 24.38 -8.13 8.33
N ILE A 130 24.96 -8.95 9.21
CA ILE A 130 26.41 -9.07 9.41
C ILE A 130 26.84 -10.43 8.89
N GLU A 131 27.74 -10.44 7.93
CA GLU A 131 28.28 -11.65 7.35
C GLU A 131 29.68 -11.93 7.87
N PHE A 132 29.94 -13.16 8.28
CA PHE A 132 31.23 -13.60 8.82
C PHE A 132 31.89 -14.55 7.81
N TYR A 133 33.13 -14.25 7.45
CA TYR A 133 33.94 -15.03 6.52
C TYR A 133 35.20 -15.55 7.21
N LYS A 134 35.60 -16.77 6.86
CA LYS A 134 36.84 -17.36 7.35
C LYS A 134 38.03 -16.70 6.67
N THR A 135 39.13 -16.58 7.40
CA THR A 135 40.43 -16.18 6.85
C THR A 135 41.39 -17.38 6.90
N GLU A 136 42.62 -17.21 6.41
CA GLU A 136 43.66 -18.23 6.51
C GLU A 136 44.19 -18.41 7.96
N ASN A 137 43.84 -17.49 8.86
CA ASN A 137 44.30 -17.50 10.24
C ASN A 137 43.15 -17.87 11.19
N PRO A 138 43.34 -18.82 12.12
CA PRO A 138 42.31 -19.17 13.08
C PRO A 138 42.00 -17.97 13.98
N PHE A 139 40.74 -17.84 14.41
CA PHE A 139 40.25 -16.74 15.25
C PHE A 139 40.32 -15.34 14.61
N ILE A 140 40.53 -15.25 13.30
CA ILE A 140 40.44 -13.99 12.54
C ILE A 140 39.34 -14.13 11.49
N TYR A 141 38.35 -13.23 11.51
CA TYR A 141 37.19 -13.26 10.64
C TYR A 141 37.05 -11.94 9.88
N THR A 142 36.80 -12.02 8.58
CA THR A 142 36.36 -10.85 7.81
C THR A 142 34.86 -10.69 7.99
N ILE A 143 34.41 -9.48 8.34
CA ILE A 143 33.00 -9.14 8.43
C ILE A 143 32.59 -8.21 7.30
N LYS A 144 31.40 -8.45 6.74
CA LYS A 144 30.73 -7.51 5.82
C LYS A 144 29.42 -7.04 6.44
N LEU A 145 29.19 -5.74 6.39
CA LEU A 145 27.96 -5.12 6.86
C LEU A 145 27.06 -4.86 5.66
N ASP A 146 25.93 -5.57 5.62
CA ASP A 146 24.90 -5.44 4.59
C ASP A 146 23.80 -4.55 5.16
N SER A 147 24.03 -3.23 5.06
CA SER A 147 23.11 -2.18 5.51
C SER A 147 22.13 -1.78 4.42
N PHE A 148 20.97 -1.26 4.82
CA PHE A 148 19.98 -0.70 3.90
C PHE A 148 20.57 0.54 3.17
N LYS A 149 20.93 0.39 1.88
CA LYS A 149 21.35 1.52 1.03
C LYS A 149 20.13 2.24 0.44
N GLY A 150 20.02 3.54 0.71
CA GLY A 150 18.94 4.40 0.24
C GLY A 150 19.00 4.77 -1.26
N ILE A 151 17.94 5.40 -1.74
CA ILE A 151 17.59 5.79 -3.11
C ILE A 151 18.66 6.71 -3.75
N ALA A 152 19.13 6.39 -4.96
CA ALA A 152 19.88 7.33 -5.80
C ALA A 152 18.95 7.97 -6.85
N ASN A 153 18.83 9.30 -6.84
CA ASN A 153 18.10 10.08 -7.85
C ASN A 153 18.98 10.26 -9.10
N ASN A 154 19.10 9.22 -9.92
CA ASN A 154 19.97 9.26 -11.12
C ASN A 154 19.26 9.96 -12.29
N ASN A 155 19.97 10.85 -13.00
CA ASN A 155 19.51 11.35 -14.30
C ASN A 155 19.92 10.40 -15.42
N PHE A 156 19.21 10.48 -16.54
CA PHE A 156 19.46 9.67 -17.73
C PHE A 156 19.96 10.53 -18.89
N TRP A 157 20.96 10.02 -19.58
CA TRP A 157 21.63 10.67 -20.69
C TRP A 157 21.78 9.73 -21.87
N TRP A 158 21.94 10.30 -23.06
CA TRP A 158 22.20 9.58 -24.30
C TRP A 158 23.41 10.17 -24.99
N VAL A 159 24.33 9.33 -25.43
CA VAL A 159 25.50 9.75 -26.20
C VAL A 159 25.54 9.09 -27.57
N ASN A 160 25.71 9.89 -28.62
CA ASN A 160 25.94 9.43 -29.99
C ASN A 160 27.44 9.33 -30.24
N GLN A 161 28.00 8.12 -30.15
CA GLN A 161 29.42 7.89 -30.41
C GLN A 161 29.67 7.43 -31.85
N GLY A 162 30.43 8.23 -32.60
CA GLY A 162 30.88 7.95 -33.96
C GLY A 162 32.25 7.25 -34.01
N LYS A 163 33.22 7.85 -34.73
CA LYS A 163 34.55 7.27 -34.98
C LYS A 163 35.44 7.14 -33.72
N THR A 164 35.14 7.83 -32.62
CA THR A 164 35.94 7.85 -31.38
C THR A 164 35.49 6.83 -30.32
N HIS A 165 34.41 6.07 -30.57
CA HIS A 165 33.83 5.10 -29.64
C HIS A 165 34.85 4.13 -29.03
N VAL A 166 35.80 3.61 -29.83
CA VAL A 166 36.77 2.61 -29.37
C VAL A 166 37.78 3.18 -28.38
N GLN A 167 38.18 4.44 -28.56
CA GLN A 167 39.18 5.12 -27.73
C GLN A 167 38.56 5.68 -26.44
N GLU A 168 37.38 6.29 -26.53
CA GLU A 168 36.62 6.80 -25.38
C GLU A 168 36.25 5.65 -24.42
N ARG A 169 35.84 4.51 -24.98
CA ARG A 169 35.48 3.32 -24.20
C ARG A 169 36.68 2.65 -23.53
N SER A 170 37.82 2.52 -24.21
CA SER A 170 39.02 1.92 -23.61
C SER A 170 39.66 2.83 -22.56
N GLY A 171 39.46 4.14 -22.68
CA GLY A 171 39.91 5.14 -21.71
C GLY A 171 38.97 5.40 -20.53
N GLY A 172 37.72 4.94 -20.58
CA GLY A 172 36.74 5.14 -19.50
C GLY A 172 36.22 6.58 -19.39
N TYR A 173 36.07 7.28 -20.51
CA TYR A 173 35.62 8.68 -20.51
C TYR A 173 34.79 9.04 -21.75
N LEU A 174 33.96 10.08 -21.61
CA LEU A 174 33.38 10.84 -22.70
C LEU A 174 34.10 12.18 -22.82
N TRP A 175 34.40 12.62 -24.05
CA TRP A 175 35.09 13.90 -24.27
C TRP A 175 34.40 14.72 -25.36
N ALA A 176 34.18 16.00 -25.08
CA ALA A 176 33.49 16.92 -25.98
C ALA A 176 34.25 18.25 -26.12
N PRO A 177 34.49 18.74 -27.35
CA PRO A 177 35.09 20.07 -27.56
C PRO A 177 34.14 21.19 -27.12
N GLN A 178 34.68 22.30 -26.61
CA GLN A 178 33.87 23.42 -26.13
C GLN A 178 33.29 24.29 -27.25
N ARG A 179 33.87 24.27 -28.46
CA ARG A 179 33.49 25.12 -29.60
C ARG A 179 33.51 24.33 -30.90
N ALA A 180 32.70 24.70 -31.88
CA ALA A 180 32.82 24.18 -33.24
C ALA A 180 34.05 24.80 -33.97
N LYS A 181 34.41 24.27 -35.15
CA LYS A 181 35.52 24.78 -36.00
C LYS A 181 35.41 26.28 -36.34
N ASN A 182 34.22 26.84 -36.28
CA ASN A 182 33.91 28.25 -36.56
C ASN A 182 33.81 29.13 -35.29
N GLY A 183 34.12 28.60 -34.11
CA GLY A 183 34.14 29.36 -32.85
C GLY A 183 32.80 29.43 -32.09
N THR A 184 31.72 28.89 -32.65
CA THR A 184 30.39 28.86 -32.03
C THR A 184 30.31 27.81 -30.91
N PRO A 185 29.72 28.13 -29.74
CA PRO A 185 29.49 27.14 -28.68
C PRO A 185 28.59 26.00 -29.17
N LEU A 186 28.96 24.76 -28.87
CA LEU A 186 28.13 23.59 -29.16
C LEU A 186 27.29 23.26 -27.92
N ALA A 187 26.00 23.64 -27.93
CA ALA A 187 25.12 23.51 -26.77
C ALA A 187 25.05 22.07 -26.20
N HIS A 188 24.97 21.05 -27.07
CA HIS A 188 24.95 19.64 -26.67
C HIS A 188 26.30 19.09 -26.18
N HIS A 189 27.39 19.84 -26.34
CA HIS A 189 28.71 19.49 -25.82
C HIS A 189 28.93 20.07 -24.41
N THR A 190 28.23 21.16 -24.08
CA THR A 190 28.21 21.72 -22.72
C THR A 190 27.27 20.99 -21.76
N ASP A 191 26.29 20.24 -22.28
CA ASP A 191 25.39 19.41 -21.46
C ASP A 191 26.14 18.30 -20.70
N LEU A 192 27.32 17.90 -21.17
CA LEU A 192 28.23 16.99 -20.48
C LEU A 192 28.60 17.47 -19.06
N LEU A 193 28.64 18.79 -18.84
CA LEU A 193 28.92 19.40 -17.52
C LEU A 193 27.75 19.27 -16.53
N LYS A 194 26.56 18.88 -17.00
CA LYS A 194 25.37 18.71 -16.16
C LYS A 194 25.27 17.30 -15.56
N ALA A 195 26.04 16.35 -16.06
CA ALA A 195 26.00 14.97 -15.60
C ALA A 195 26.70 14.83 -14.24
N LYS A 196 26.05 14.13 -13.32
CA LYS A 196 26.54 13.91 -11.94
C LYS A 196 26.99 12.48 -11.73
N ALA A 197 27.86 12.26 -10.75
CA ALA A 197 28.24 10.91 -10.33
C ALA A 197 26.99 10.08 -10.00
N GLY A 198 26.91 8.87 -10.56
CA GLY A 198 25.75 7.98 -10.48
C GLY A 198 24.74 8.09 -11.63
N ASP A 199 24.79 9.14 -12.45
CA ASP A 199 23.92 9.26 -13.62
C ASP A 199 24.17 8.14 -14.65
N ILE A 200 23.13 7.77 -15.39
CA ILE A 200 23.16 6.69 -16.38
C ILE A 200 23.24 7.25 -17.80
N VAL A 201 24.09 6.66 -18.63
CA VAL A 201 24.33 7.08 -20.02
C VAL A 201 24.07 5.93 -20.99
N PHE A 202 23.08 6.08 -21.87
CA PHE A 202 22.86 5.18 -23.01
C PHE A 202 23.86 5.48 -24.12
N VAL A 203 24.69 4.49 -24.48
CA VAL A 203 25.76 4.66 -25.47
C VAL A 203 25.33 4.11 -26.81
N TYR A 204 25.01 5.02 -27.73
CA TYR A 204 24.52 4.70 -29.06
C TYR A 204 25.63 4.82 -30.11
N SER A 205 25.84 3.75 -30.87
CA SER A 205 26.79 3.70 -31.97
C SER A 205 26.40 2.64 -33.00
N ASN A 206 26.69 2.89 -34.28
CA ASN A 206 26.41 1.97 -35.39
C ASN A 206 24.96 1.45 -35.39
N MET A 207 23.99 2.36 -35.24
CA MET A 207 22.55 2.07 -35.22
C MET A 207 22.03 1.25 -34.02
N HIS A 208 22.85 1.06 -32.98
CA HIS A 208 22.48 0.29 -31.79
C HIS A 208 22.87 1.01 -30.50
N ILE A 209 22.11 0.77 -29.42
CA ILE A 209 22.61 0.95 -28.05
C ILE A 209 23.46 -0.28 -27.73
N ARG A 210 24.74 -0.07 -27.39
CA ARG A 210 25.70 -1.17 -27.22
C ARG A 210 26.14 -1.39 -25.78
N CYS A 211 26.25 -0.29 -25.05
CA CYS A 211 26.67 -0.30 -23.67
C CYS A 211 25.90 0.77 -22.89
N ILE A 212 25.95 0.63 -21.57
CA ILE A 212 25.46 1.59 -20.61
C ILE A 212 26.66 2.11 -19.84
N GLY A 213 26.75 3.43 -19.71
CA GLY A 213 27.74 4.09 -18.86
C GLY A 213 27.13 4.50 -17.53
N ILE A 214 27.89 4.37 -16.44
CA ILE A 214 27.60 5.04 -15.17
C ILE A 214 28.64 6.15 -14.99
N VAL A 215 28.19 7.38 -14.76
CA VAL A 215 29.09 8.50 -14.49
C VAL A 215 29.81 8.27 -13.17
N ASP A 216 31.13 8.19 -13.22
CA ASP A 216 32.00 8.00 -12.06
C ASP A 216 32.25 9.33 -11.34
N LYS A 217 32.57 10.37 -12.13
CA LYS A 217 32.87 11.71 -11.63
C LYS A 217 32.35 12.76 -12.60
N GLU A 218 31.87 13.88 -12.05
CA GLU A 218 31.45 15.07 -12.80
C GLU A 218 32.53 15.53 -13.79
N ALA A 219 32.09 16.14 -14.89
CA ALA A 219 32.99 16.52 -15.97
C ALA A 219 33.93 17.65 -15.54
N GLU A 220 35.20 17.52 -15.93
CA GLU A 220 36.23 18.52 -15.69
C GLU A 220 36.76 19.08 -17.00
N HIS A 221 37.24 20.33 -16.97
CA HIS A 221 37.93 20.92 -18.10
C HIS A 221 39.23 20.17 -18.34
N HIS A 222 39.38 19.61 -19.54
CA HIS A 222 40.49 18.73 -19.86
C HIS A 222 40.90 18.89 -21.32
N ALA A 223 42.21 18.93 -21.55
CA ALA A 223 42.75 19.00 -22.90
C ALA A 223 42.41 17.74 -23.70
N LYS A 224 42.39 17.81 -25.03
CA LYS A 224 42.11 16.62 -25.87
C LYS A 224 43.03 15.43 -25.49
N PRO A 225 42.47 14.26 -25.12
CA PRO A 225 43.27 13.07 -24.83
C PRO A 225 44.13 12.65 -26.02
N LYS A 226 45.37 12.22 -25.75
CA LYS A 226 46.38 11.90 -26.79
C LYS A 226 45.96 10.70 -27.65
N GLU A 227 45.07 9.86 -27.14
CA GLU A 227 44.54 8.68 -27.79
C GLU A 227 43.52 9.00 -28.91
N ILE A 228 42.95 10.22 -28.95
CA ILE A 228 41.97 10.65 -29.95
C ILE A 228 42.70 11.20 -31.19
N GLN A 229 42.99 10.33 -32.16
CA GLN A 229 43.57 10.73 -33.45
C GLN A 229 42.48 11.28 -34.39
N THR A 230 42.18 12.58 -34.26
CA THR A 230 41.36 13.32 -35.24
C THR A 230 42.05 14.63 -35.63
N ASP A 231 41.90 15.04 -36.89
CA ASP A 231 42.52 16.24 -37.52
C ASP A 231 42.02 17.60 -36.95
N GLU A 232 41.37 17.60 -35.79
CA GLU A 232 40.71 18.78 -35.24
C GLU A 232 41.60 19.51 -34.23
N TRP A 233 41.86 20.78 -34.55
CA TRP A 233 42.83 21.73 -33.99
C TRP A 233 42.55 22.22 -32.56
N GLN A 234 41.55 21.65 -31.88
CA GLN A 234 41.11 22.16 -30.58
C GLN A 234 41.75 21.42 -29.41
N ILE A 235 42.41 22.20 -28.56
CA ILE A 235 43.15 21.72 -27.40
C ILE A 235 42.23 21.63 -26.17
N ASP A 236 41.19 22.47 -26.06
CA ASP A 236 40.36 22.59 -24.85
C ASP A 236 38.98 21.90 -25.01
N GLY A 237 38.66 21.01 -24.07
CA GLY A 237 37.40 20.26 -24.03
C GLY A 237 36.93 19.96 -22.60
N ASN A 238 35.84 19.21 -22.49
CA ASN A 238 35.33 18.69 -21.22
C ASN A 238 35.42 17.16 -21.25
N LEU A 239 35.93 16.57 -20.16
CA LEU A 239 36.05 15.13 -19.99
C LEU A 239 35.14 14.68 -18.85
N LEU A 240 34.23 13.74 -19.12
CA LEU A 240 33.37 13.09 -18.14
C LEU A 240 33.85 11.65 -17.94
N LYS A 241 34.16 11.27 -16.70
CA LYS A 241 34.57 9.89 -16.41
C LYS A 241 33.36 8.97 -16.34
N VAL A 242 33.41 7.86 -17.06
CA VAL A 242 32.29 6.93 -17.22
C VAL A 242 32.78 5.49 -17.13
N ASN A 243 32.15 4.71 -16.27
CA ASN A 243 32.32 3.26 -16.20
C ASN A 243 31.38 2.58 -17.19
N TYR A 244 31.91 1.88 -18.18
CA TYR A 244 31.14 1.24 -19.24
C TYR A 244 30.79 -0.21 -18.91
N PHE A 245 29.55 -0.58 -19.18
CA PHE A 245 29.03 -1.93 -19.04
C PHE A 245 28.39 -2.37 -20.36
N ASP A 246 28.81 -3.51 -20.88
CA ASP A 246 28.25 -4.04 -22.13
C ASP A 246 26.85 -4.59 -21.94
N LEU A 247 25.99 -4.35 -22.92
CA LEU A 247 24.72 -5.05 -23.00
C LEU A 247 24.97 -6.48 -23.51
N ASN A 248 24.30 -7.46 -22.89
CA ASN A 248 24.33 -8.85 -23.35
C ASN A 248 23.78 -8.98 -24.78
N LYS A 249 22.85 -8.09 -25.15
CA LYS A 249 22.28 -7.95 -26.49
C LYS A 249 22.22 -6.47 -26.88
N PRO A 250 22.94 -6.02 -27.92
CA PRO A 250 22.80 -4.66 -28.43
C PRO A 250 21.37 -4.39 -28.91
N ILE A 251 20.84 -3.20 -28.64
CA ILE A 251 19.45 -2.82 -28.96
C ILE A 251 19.45 -2.00 -30.25
N PRO A 252 18.92 -2.50 -31.37
CA PRO A 252 18.82 -1.74 -32.61
C PRO A 252 17.82 -0.57 -32.47
N LYS A 253 18.10 0.59 -33.09
CA LYS A 253 17.15 1.74 -33.12
C LYS A 253 15.77 1.32 -33.61
N VAL A 254 15.72 0.41 -34.58
CA VAL A 254 14.48 -0.08 -35.20
C VAL A 254 13.63 -0.95 -34.28
N GLU A 255 14.22 -1.55 -33.23
CA GLU A 255 13.46 -2.28 -32.21
C GLU A 255 12.82 -1.33 -31.18
N ILE A 256 13.28 -0.08 -31.09
CA ILE A 256 12.67 0.95 -30.24
C ILE A 256 11.41 1.49 -30.95
N PRO A 257 10.20 1.34 -30.36
CA PRO A 257 8.95 1.79 -30.95
C PRO A 257 9.02 3.23 -31.47
N GLU A 258 8.50 3.46 -32.68
CA GLU A 258 8.55 4.77 -33.32
C GLU A 258 7.84 5.87 -32.51
N ILE A 259 6.72 5.53 -31.87
CA ILE A 259 5.97 6.44 -31.00
C ILE A 259 6.84 6.95 -29.85
N TRP A 260 7.60 6.07 -29.19
CA TRP A 260 8.49 6.45 -28.08
C TRP A 260 9.59 7.39 -28.55
N ARG A 261 10.13 7.13 -29.75
CA ARG A 261 11.15 7.99 -30.37
C ARG A 261 10.59 9.37 -30.74
N ILE A 262 9.34 9.45 -31.20
CA ILE A 262 8.70 10.73 -31.55
C ILE A 262 8.38 11.55 -30.29
N GLU A 263 7.98 10.90 -29.20
CA GLU A 263 7.66 11.54 -27.93
C GLU A 263 8.91 12.04 -27.17
N GLU A 264 10.04 11.33 -27.29
CA GLU A 264 11.30 11.67 -26.64
C GLU A 264 12.04 12.80 -27.39
N LYS A 265 11.96 14.01 -26.82
CA LYS A 265 12.51 15.23 -27.43
C LYS A 265 14.02 15.38 -27.30
N GLY A 266 14.73 14.51 -26.57
CA GLY A 266 16.19 14.54 -26.44
C GLY A 266 16.88 14.06 -27.72
N PRO A 267 17.30 12.77 -27.79
CA PRO A 267 18.08 12.23 -28.91
C PRO A 267 17.35 12.12 -30.25
N PHE A 268 16.01 12.21 -30.29
CA PHE A 268 15.21 12.00 -31.51
C PHE A 268 14.53 13.28 -32.02
N ASP A 269 14.33 13.35 -33.34
CA ASP A 269 13.56 14.40 -34.01
C ASP A 269 12.06 14.06 -34.13
N LYS A 270 11.29 14.94 -34.78
CA LYS A 270 9.83 14.78 -34.95
C LYS A 270 9.41 13.57 -35.81
N HIS A 271 10.36 12.91 -36.47
CA HIS A 271 10.17 11.69 -37.26
C HIS A 271 10.76 10.45 -36.55
N GLY A 272 11.22 10.61 -35.30
CA GLY A 272 11.86 9.56 -34.52
C GLY A 272 13.29 9.24 -34.96
N ASP A 273 13.90 10.06 -35.83
CA ASP A 273 15.29 9.87 -36.27
C ASP A 273 16.28 10.52 -35.31
N ILE A 274 17.50 9.96 -35.24
CA ILE A 274 18.53 10.44 -34.31
C ILE A 274 19.05 11.81 -34.77
N LYS A 275 19.03 12.79 -33.85
CA LYS A 275 19.55 14.14 -34.09
C LYS A 275 21.07 14.17 -34.27
N GLN A 276 21.54 15.15 -35.03
CA GLN A 276 22.97 15.44 -35.19
C GLN A 276 23.52 16.22 -33.99
N GLY A 277 23.83 15.51 -32.90
CA GLY A 277 24.53 16.05 -31.74
C GLY A 277 25.07 14.94 -30.86
N TYR A 278 25.91 15.31 -29.88
CA TYR A 278 26.74 14.37 -29.15
C TYR A 278 26.09 13.83 -27.87
N PHE A 279 25.65 14.70 -26.96
CA PHE A 279 25.12 14.32 -25.64
C PHE A 279 23.74 14.95 -25.41
N TYR A 280 22.77 14.14 -24.99
CA TYR A 280 21.38 14.56 -24.80
C TYR A 280 20.87 14.10 -23.44
N SER A 281 20.07 14.95 -22.78
CA SER A 281 19.22 14.49 -21.68
C SER A 281 18.15 13.54 -22.20
N VAL A 282 17.87 12.48 -21.46
CA VAL A 282 16.80 11.53 -21.75
C VAL A 282 15.74 11.65 -20.67
N SER A 283 14.47 11.64 -21.06
CA SER A 283 13.40 11.64 -20.08
C SER A 283 13.41 10.33 -19.28
N LYS A 284 13.10 10.44 -17.98
CA LYS A 284 12.98 9.28 -17.10
C LYS A 284 11.93 8.27 -17.61
N GLY A 285 10.83 8.77 -18.18
CA GLY A 285 9.79 7.93 -18.80
C GLY A 285 10.34 7.07 -19.93
N PHE A 286 11.09 7.66 -20.87
CA PHE A 286 11.70 6.92 -21.97
C PHE A 286 12.77 5.93 -21.50
N ALA A 287 13.60 6.33 -20.52
CA ALA A 287 14.63 5.46 -19.94
C ALA A 287 14.01 4.21 -19.28
N ASN A 288 12.92 4.38 -18.54
CA ASN A 288 12.17 3.28 -17.92
C ASN A 288 11.47 2.38 -18.96
N GLN A 289 10.93 2.95 -20.04
CA GLN A 289 10.35 2.18 -21.15
C GLN A 289 11.40 1.30 -21.83
N LEU A 290 12.60 1.83 -22.08
CA LEU A 290 13.73 1.06 -22.60
C LEU A 290 14.13 -0.08 -21.66
N TYR A 291 14.23 0.19 -20.36
CA TYR A 291 14.57 -0.84 -19.37
C TYR A 291 13.47 -1.91 -19.26
N SER A 292 12.20 -1.53 -19.25
CA SER A 292 11.08 -2.48 -19.19
C SER A 292 11.08 -3.47 -20.36
N MET A 293 11.41 -2.99 -21.57
CA MET A 293 11.39 -3.82 -22.77
C MET A 293 12.69 -4.59 -23.02
N PHE A 294 13.84 -4.03 -22.65
CA PHE A 294 15.17 -4.59 -23.00
C PHE A 294 16.04 -4.93 -21.77
N GLY A 295 15.53 -4.76 -20.56
CA GLY A 295 16.26 -4.84 -19.29
C GLY A 295 16.87 -6.20 -18.98
N GLU A 296 16.37 -7.31 -19.54
CA GLU A 296 17.04 -8.61 -19.43
C GLU A 296 18.45 -8.60 -20.04
N GLY A 297 18.71 -7.70 -20.99
CA GLY A 297 20.03 -7.50 -21.59
C GLY A 297 20.95 -6.56 -20.82
N PHE A 298 20.47 -5.94 -19.74
CA PHE A 298 21.21 -4.94 -18.97
C PHE A 298 22.06 -5.60 -17.87
N PRO A 299 23.27 -5.10 -17.60
CA PRO A 299 24.08 -5.52 -16.45
C PRO A 299 23.34 -5.39 -15.11
N MET A 300 23.60 -6.29 -14.15
CA MET A 300 22.96 -6.24 -12.83
C MET A 300 23.32 -4.97 -12.05
N GLU A 301 24.51 -4.42 -12.31
CA GLU A 301 25.05 -3.23 -11.65
C GLU A 301 24.26 -1.95 -11.97
N ILE A 302 23.47 -1.95 -13.05
CA ILE A 302 22.64 -0.81 -13.46
C ILE A 302 21.15 -1.00 -13.18
N THR A 303 20.73 -2.21 -12.78
CA THR A 303 19.33 -2.52 -12.44
C THR A 303 18.79 -1.54 -11.40
N ASP A 304 19.56 -1.25 -10.36
CA ASP A 304 19.17 -0.34 -9.27
C ASP A 304 18.86 1.09 -9.74
N ALA A 305 19.43 1.53 -10.87
CA ALA A 305 19.21 2.87 -11.41
C ALA A 305 17.90 3.01 -12.21
N PHE A 306 17.37 1.90 -12.75
CA PHE A 306 16.09 1.84 -13.46
C PHE A 306 14.94 1.33 -12.61
N LEU A 307 15.26 0.79 -11.43
CA LEU A 307 14.29 0.53 -10.38
C LEU A 307 13.81 1.88 -9.84
N ASP A 308 12.84 2.43 -10.55
CA ASP A 308 12.01 3.52 -10.08
C ASP A 308 11.25 3.02 -8.84
N LYS A 309 11.88 3.16 -7.67
CA LYS A 309 11.10 3.38 -6.46
C LYS A 309 10.45 4.76 -6.66
N LYS A 310 9.30 4.77 -7.35
CA LYS A 310 8.17 5.65 -6.99
C LYS A 310 8.15 5.75 -5.45
N PRO A 311 7.64 6.84 -4.83
CA PRO A 311 7.28 6.76 -3.42
C PRO A 311 6.63 5.40 -3.25
N ILE A 312 7.27 4.54 -2.45
CA ILE A 312 6.74 3.23 -2.16
C ILE A 312 5.53 3.60 -1.31
N ILE A 313 4.41 3.90 -1.98
CA ILE A 313 3.14 3.51 -1.46
C ILE A 313 3.36 2.00 -1.27
N LYS A 314 3.58 1.59 -0.02
CA LYS A 314 4.01 0.24 0.31
C LYS A 314 2.97 -0.74 -0.22
N GLU A 315 3.18 -1.30 -1.42
CA GLU A 315 2.60 -2.58 -1.81
C GLU A 315 3.19 -3.64 -0.87
N LYS A 316 2.73 -3.61 0.38
CA LYS A 316 2.82 -4.79 1.23
C LYS A 316 1.78 -5.75 0.67
N SER A 317 2.25 -6.88 0.16
CA SER A 317 1.47 -8.10 0.04
C SER A 317 0.66 -8.32 1.32
N ASP A 318 -0.65 -8.55 1.18
CA ASP A 318 -1.60 -9.03 2.20
C ASP A 318 -1.36 -8.50 3.62
N ILE A 319 -1.61 -7.20 3.79
CA ILE A 319 -1.68 -6.59 5.12
C ILE A 319 -3.00 -7.04 5.76
N ASN A 320 -2.91 -7.68 6.93
CA ASN A 320 -4.09 -8.01 7.75
C ASN A 320 -4.95 -6.75 8.01
N GLY A 321 -6.28 -6.89 8.02
CA GLY A 321 -7.23 -5.80 8.21
C GLY A 321 -6.96 -4.92 9.44
N LEU A 322 -6.39 -5.45 10.52
CA LEU A 322 -6.00 -4.67 11.71
C LEU A 322 -4.93 -3.63 11.39
N ASN A 323 -3.91 -4.01 10.61
CA ASN A 323 -2.85 -3.08 10.22
C ASN A 323 -3.36 -2.05 9.21
N VAL A 324 -4.27 -2.45 8.31
CA VAL A 324 -4.91 -1.53 7.35
C VAL A 324 -5.75 -0.49 8.09
N THR A 325 -6.63 -0.92 9.00
CA THR A 325 -7.49 -0.01 9.78
C THR A 325 -6.71 0.89 10.73
N ASN A 326 -5.65 0.39 11.38
CA ASN A 326 -4.74 1.21 12.18
C ASN A 326 -4.06 2.30 11.35
N HIS A 327 -3.58 1.94 10.15
CA HIS A 327 -2.95 2.89 9.23
C HIS A 327 -3.95 3.97 8.80
N ILE A 328 -5.15 3.57 8.36
CA ILE A 328 -6.19 4.50 7.93
C ILE A 328 -6.55 5.47 9.07
N HIS A 329 -6.77 4.96 10.28
CA HIS A 329 -7.09 5.80 11.44
C HIS A 329 -6.00 6.83 11.71
N SER A 330 -4.74 6.38 11.80
CA SER A 330 -3.60 7.27 12.05
C SER A 330 -3.45 8.32 10.93
N TYR A 331 -3.68 7.92 9.67
CA TYR A 331 -3.61 8.83 8.54
C TYR A 331 -4.69 9.92 8.62
N ILE A 332 -5.92 9.55 9.00
CA ILE A 332 -7.02 10.52 9.14
C ILE A 332 -6.79 11.46 10.33
N GLU A 333 -6.31 10.94 11.46
CA GLU A 333 -5.92 11.74 12.63
C GLU A 333 -4.83 12.77 12.27
N ASN A 334 -3.81 12.36 11.50
CA ASN A 334 -2.75 13.25 11.02
C ASN A 334 -3.23 14.32 10.02
N LYS A 335 -4.37 14.12 9.37
CA LYS A 335 -5.04 15.15 8.56
C LYS A 335 -5.90 16.10 9.40
N GLY A 336 -5.95 15.90 10.71
CA GLY A 336 -6.62 16.78 11.64
C GLY A 336 -8.12 16.53 11.83
N PHE A 337 -8.61 15.37 11.37
CA PHE A 337 -9.99 14.98 11.56
C PHE A 337 -10.08 13.91 12.63
N PHE A 338 -10.96 14.12 13.60
CA PHE A 338 -11.22 13.13 14.64
C PHE A 338 -12.34 12.18 14.22
N TYR A 339 -11.98 10.92 14.03
CA TYR A 339 -12.92 9.81 13.93
C TYR A 339 -12.48 8.76 14.93
N LYS A 340 -13.44 8.13 15.62
CA LYS A 340 -13.08 7.03 16.50
C LYS A 340 -12.57 5.86 15.66
N LYS A 341 -11.54 5.18 16.15
CA LYS A 341 -11.00 3.95 15.53
C LYS A 341 -12.08 2.95 15.13
N GLU A 342 -13.09 2.79 15.97
CA GLU A 342 -14.21 1.89 15.71
C GLU A 342 -15.07 2.31 14.50
N GLU A 343 -15.20 3.61 14.22
CA GLU A 343 -15.92 4.13 13.05
C GLU A 343 -15.16 3.82 11.76
N VAL A 344 -13.83 3.95 11.79
CA VAL A 344 -12.95 3.56 10.68
C VAL A 344 -13.00 2.06 10.43
N ILE A 345 -12.96 1.26 11.50
CA ILE A 345 -13.11 -0.20 11.43
C ILE A 345 -14.47 -0.58 10.85
N ASN A 346 -15.55 0.06 11.32
CA ASN A 346 -16.89 -0.22 10.82
C ASN A 346 -17.02 0.11 9.32
N PHE A 347 -16.45 1.24 8.88
CA PHE A 347 -16.46 1.62 7.47
C PHE A 347 -15.66 0.62 6.61
N TYR A 348 -14.47 0.20 7.07
CA TYR A 348 -13.67 -0.84 6.42
C TYR A 348 -14.43 -2.17 6.29
N LEU A 349 -15.00 -2.68 7.39
CA LEU A 349 -15.76 -3.93 7.40
C LEU A 349 -17.02 -3.85 6.52
N SER A 350 -17.68 -2.70 6.50
CA SER A 350 -18.86 -2.46 5.67
C SER A 350 -18.52 -2.54 4.18
N LEU A 351 -17.41 -1.93 3.75
CA LEU A 351 -16.91 -1.99 2.37
C LEU A 351 -16.49 -3.42 1.98
N LYS A 352 -15.78 -4.12 2.88
CA LYS A 352 -15.33 -5.50 2.66
C LYS A 352 -16.48 -6.49 2.55
N THR A 353 -17.53 -6.28 3.35
CA THR A 353 -18.76 -7.07 3.32
C THR A 353 -19.55 -6.82 2.04
N LYS A 354 -19.70 -5.55 1.68
CA LYS A 354 -20.45 -5.15 0.50
C LYS A 354 -19.91 -3.84 -0.07
N PRO A 355 -19.60 -3.77 -1.37
CA PRO A 355 -19.00 -2.58 -1.98
C PRO A 355 -20.03 -1.45 -2.25
N PHE A 356 -21.03 -1.32 -1.38
CA PHE A 356 -21.97 -0.21 -1.38
C PHE A 356 -22.31 0.21 0.06
N VAL A 357 -21.91 1.42 0.42
CA VAL A 357 -22.10 1.99 1.77
C VAL A 357 -22.79 3.35 1.66
N ILE A 358 -23.71 3.63 2.57
CA ILE A 358 -24.39 4.92 2.72
C ILE A 358 -23.91 5.53 4.03
N LEU A 359 -23.38 6.75 3.96
CA LEU A 359 -23.00 7.56 5.10
C LEU A 359 -24.06 8.62 5.35
N SER A 360 -24.76 8.52 6.47
CA SER A 360 -25.76 9.48 6.88
C SER A 360 -25.31 10.28 8.09
N GLY A 361 -25.89 11.46 8.30
CA GLY A 361 -25.58 12.30 9.46
C GLY A 361 -25.75 13.77 9.17
N ILE A 362 -25.56 14.60 10.20
CA ILE A 362 -25.72 16.06 10.11
C ILE A 362 -24.75 16.63 9.06
N SER A 363 -25.16 17.68 8.35
CA SER A 363 -24.26 18.40 7.44
C SER A 363 -23.04 18.95 8.19
N GLY A 364 -21.86 18.94 7.55
CA GLY A 364 -20.62 19.41 8.18
C GLY A 364 -19.91 18.43 9.12
N THR A 365 -20.40 17.19 9.27
CA THR A 365 -19.75 16.11 10.06
C THR A 365 -18.54 15.44 9.36
N GLY A 366 -18.15 15.95 8.19
CA GLY A 366 -16.97 15.47 7.47
C GLY A 366 -17.16 14.16 6.70
N LYS A 367 -18.40 13.67 6.47
CA LYS A 367 -18.69 12.43 5.73
C LYS A 367 -17.90 12.31 4.41
N THR A 368 -17.93 13.35 3.58
CA THR A 368 -17.19 13.42 2.30
C THR A 368 -15.67 13.32 2.52
N LYS A 369 -15.16 13.97 3.58
CA LYS A 369 -13.74 13.94 3.95
C LYS A 369 -13.30 12.59 4.51
N LEU A 370 -14.14 11.90 5.26
CA LEU A 370 -13.86 10.54 5.70
C LEU A 370 -13.59 9.63 4.51
N VAL A 371 -14.47 9.62 3.50
CA VAL A 371 -14.29 8.76 2.32
C VAL A 371 -13.06 9.16 1.52
N GLN A 372 -12.85 10.47 1.35
CA GLN A 372 -11.67 10.99 0.65
C GLN A 372 -10.38 10.55 1.37
N TRP A 373 -10.25 10.79 2.67
CA TRP A 373 -9.04 10.47 3.43
C TRP A 373 -8.85 8.97 3.62
N PHE A 374 -9.94 8.21 3.75
CA PHE A 374 -9.88 6.74 3.72
C PHE A 374 -9.27 6.27 2.41
N SER A 375 -9.78 6.75 1.27
CA SER A 375 -9.29 6.36 -0.06
C SER A 375 -7.85 6.79 -0.27
N GLU A 376 -7.53 8.04 0.06
CA GLU A 376 -6.19 8.60 -0.09
C GLU A 376 -5.17 7.87 0.80
N SER A 377 -5.54 7.50 2.03
CA SER A 377 -4.68 6.72 2.93
C SER A 377 -4.29 5.36 2.33
N LEU A 378 -5.07 4.86 1.38
CA LEU A 378 -4.89 3.61 0.64
C LEU A 378 -4.28 3.80 -0.75
N GLY A 379 -3.80 5.01 -1.06
CA GLY A 379 -3.18 5.37 -2.33
C GLY A 379 -4.17 5.72 -3.44
N ALA A 380 -5.48 5.65 -3.18
CA ALA A 380 -6.52 6.00 -4.16
C ALA A 380 -6.83 7.50 -4.11
N THR A 381 -6.54 8.22 -5.19
CA THR A 381 -6.63 9.69 -5.24
C THR A 381 -7.41 10.16 -6.46
N GLU A 382 -7.84 11.42 -6.48
CA GLU A 382 -8.42 12.01 -7.71
C GLU A 382 -7.40 12.06 -8.85
N LYS A 383 -6.14 12.36 -8.51
CA LYS A 383 -5.05 12.54 -9.48
C LYS A 383 -4.74 11.28 -10.28
N ASN A 384 -4.82 10.11 -9.65
CA ASN A 384 -4.64 8.83 -10.32
C ASN A 384 -5.96 8.22 -10.82
N GLY A 385 -7.09 8.90 -10.59
CA GLY A 385 -8.42 8.47 -11.03
C GLY A 385 -8.99 7.28 -10.25
N GLN A 386 -8.39 6.91 -9.11
CA GLN A 386 -8.89 5.82 -8.25
C GLN A 386 -9.90 6.30 -7.22
N PHE A 387 -9.96 7.59 -6.93
CA PHE A 387 -11.06 8.20 -6.17
C PHE A 387 -11.81 9.17 -7.09
N THR A 388 -13.13 9.07 -7.17
CA THR A 388 -13.96 9.97 -7.98
C THR A 388 -15.16 10.45 -7.16
N LEU A 389 -15.25 11.76 -6.97
CA LEU A 389 -16.40 12.42 -6.36
C LEU A 389 -17.39 12.82 -7.46
N ILE A 390 -18.64 12.35 -7.33
CA ILE A 390 -19.74 12.61 -8.25
C ILE A 390 -20.86 13.30 -7.46
N PRO A 391 -21.05 14.62 -7.62
CA PRO A 391 -22.14 15.32 -6.94
C PRO A 391 -23.47 15.01 -7.62
N VAL A 392 -24.43 14.48 -6.87
CA VAL A 392 -25.76 14.15 -7.39
C VAL A 392 -26.58 15.44 -7.55
N ARG A 393 -27.32 15.54 -8.65
CA ARG A 393 -28.18 16.69 -8.93
C ARG A 393 -29.66 16.32 -8.77
N PRO A 394 -30.52 17.25 -8.33
CA PRO A 394 -31.93 16.97 -8.08
C PRO A 394 -32.74 16.62 -9.33
N ASP A 395 -32.25 16.96 -10.52
CA ASP A 395 -32.87 16.67 -11.81
C ASP A 395 -32.57 15.26 -12.35
N TRP A 396 -31.70 14.49 -11.66
CA TRP A 396 -31.41 13.11 -12.02
C TRP A 396 -32.65 12.24 -11.89
N SER A 397 -33.10 11.68 -13.01
CA SER A 397 -34.32 10.88 -13.10
C SER A 397 -34.09 9.46 -13.61
N ASP A 398 -32.94 9.19 -14.24
CA ASP A 398 -32.51 7.88 -14.71
C ASP A 398 -30.98 7.77 -14.70
N GLY A 399 -30.44 6.63 -15.14
CA GLY A 399 -29.00 6.34 -15.10
C GLY A 399 -28.13 7.15 -16.07
N SER A 400 -28.71 7.97 -16.94
CA SER A 400 -28.01 8.64 -18.05
C SER A 400 -26.91 9.58 -17.58
N ASP A 401 -27.15 10.36 -16.52
CA ASP A 401 -26.14 11.29 -15.98
C ASP A 401 -24.99 10.57 -15.29
N LEU A 402 -25.23 9.36 -14.79
CA LEU A 402 -24.25 8.57 -14.05
C LEU A 402 -23.44 7.66 -14.98
N LEU A 403 -24.11 6.95 -15.87
CA LEU A 403 -23.55 5.94 -16.77
C LEU A 403 -23.29 6.48 -18.19
N GLY A 404 -24.07 7.45 -18.64
CA GLY A 404 -23.98 8.00 -19.97
C GLY A 404 -25.23 7.73 -20.81
N TYR A 405 -25.28 8.35 -21.98
CA TYR A 405 -26.40 8.26 -22.91
C TYR A 405 -25.92 8.29 -24.36
N VAL A 406 -26.74 7.80 -25.29
CA VAL A 406 -26.49 7.93 -26.73
C VAL A 406 -27.07 9.25 -27.21
N ASP A 407 -26.25 10.10 -27.81
CA ASP A 407 -26.70 11.38 -28.34
C ASP A 407 -27.52 11.21 -29.63
N ILE A 408 -28.10 12.31 -30.14
CA ILE A 408 -28.92 12.32 -31.36
C ILE A 408 -28.15 11.88 -32.63
N LYS A 409 -26.81 11.86 -32.60
CA LYS A 409 -25.97 11.40 -33.71
C LYS A 409 -25.67 9.90 -33.61
N GLY A 410 -26.05 9.26 -32.51
CA GLY A 410 -25.73 7.86 -32.23
C GLY A 410 -24.42 7.67 -31.48
N ASP A 411 -23.75 8.74 -31.04
CA ASP A 411 -22.51 8.63 -30.29
C ASP A 411 -22.81 8.45 -28.79
N PHE A 412 -22.26 7.40 -28.18
CA PHE A 412 -22.36 7.24 -26.73
C PHE A 412 -21.49 8.26 -25.99
N LYS A 413 -22.10 9.01 -25.07
CA LYS A 413 -21.44 9.95 -24.16
C LYS A 413 -21.34 9.29 -22.80
N LYS A 414 -20.11 8.91 -22.44
CA LYS A 414 -19.79 8.25 -21.17
C LYS A 414 -20.12 9.14 -19.98
N GLY A 415 -20.80 8.57 -18.99
CA GLY A 415 -20.98 9.17 -17.69
C GLY A 415 -19.72 9.06 -16.82
N PRO A 416 -19.68 9.77 -15.69
CA PRO A 416 -18.55 9.76 -14.77
C PRO A 416 -18.28 8.35 -14.21
N LEU A 417 -19.32 7.58 -13.88
CA LEU A 417 -19.14 6.23 -13.34
C LEU A 417 -18.56 5.27 -14.39
N THR A 418 -19.02 5.34 -15.64
CA THR A 418 -18.52 4.49 -16.74
C THR A 418 -17.01 4.65 -16.94
N SER A 419 -16.52 5.88 -16.88
CA SER A 419 -15.08 6.15 -16.98
C SER A 419 -14.27 5.52 -15.84
N VAL A 420 -14.85 5.41 -14.65
CA VAL A 420 -14.23 4.72 -13.50
C VAL A 420 -14.27 3.21 -13.68
N LEU A 421 -15.42 2.66 -14.13
CA LEU A 421 -15.58 1.23 -14.35
C LEU A 421 -14.58 0.70 -15.39
N GLU A 422 -14.38 1.42 -16.51
CA GLU A 422 -13.38 1.05 -17.52
C GLU A 422 -11.96 0.98 -16.94
N LYS A 423 -11.54 2.02 -16.21
CA LYS A 423 -10.22 2.05 -15.58
C LYS A 423 -10.05 0.93 -14.56
N ALA A 424 -11.08 0.68 -13.76
CA ALA A 424 -11.06 -0.37 -12.75
C ALA A 424 -11.02 -1.78 -13.37
N MET A 425 -11.64 -1.97 -14.53
CA MET A 425 -11.53 -3.22 -15.31
C MET A 425 -10.13 -3.42 -15.89
N ASP A 426 -9.45 -2.34 -16.29
CA ASP A 426 -8.10 -2.38 -16.84
C ASP A 426 -7.00 -2.52 -15.75
N ASP A 427 -7.30 -2.19 -14.49
CA ASP A 427 -6.39 -2.31 -13.32
C ASP A 427 -7.10 -3.00 -12.12
N PRO A 428 -7.44 -4.30 -12.22
CA PRO A 428 -8.25 -5.01 -11.21
C PRO A 428 -7.54 -5.19 -9.86
N GLU A 429 -6.22 -5.05 -9.83
CA GLU A 429 -5.38 -5.25 -8.64
C GLU A 429 -5.48 -4.09 -7.64
N LYS A 430 -6.02 -2.93 -8.03
CA LYS A 430 -6.11 -1.76 -7.16
C LYS A 430 -7.55 -1.36 -6.86
N PRO A 431 -7.84 -0.86 -5.66
CA PRO A 431 -9.19 -0.41 -5.32
C PRO A 431 -9.52 0.94 -5.98
N TYR A 432 -10.79 1.08 -6.39
CA TYR A 432 -11.39 2.28 -6.93
C TYR A 432 -12.59 2.67 -6.07
N PHE A 433 -12.65 3.93 -5.67
CA PHE A 433 -13.69 4.49 -4.81
C PHE A 433 -14.50 5.53 -5.56
N VAL A 434 -15.82 5.37 -5.53
CA VAL A 434 -16.77 6.32 -6.10
C VAL A 434 -17.61 6.90 -4.97
N LEU A 435 -17.52 8.22 -4.79
CA LEU A 435 -18.32 8.93 -3.82
C LEU A 435 -19.48 9.65 -4.52
N LEU A 436 -20.71 9.22 -4.27
CA LEU A 436 -21.93 9.90 -4.68
C LEU A 436 -22.31 10.90 -3.58
N ASP A 437 -21.98 12.17 -3.80
CA ASP A 437 -22.21 13.22 -2.80
C ASP A 437 -23.66 13.69 -2.85
N GLU A 438 -24.28 13.81 -1.67
CA GLU A 438 -25.70 14.15 -1.48
C GLU A 438 -26.63 13.24 -2.30
N MET A 439 -26.37 11.93 -2.18
CA MET A 439 -27.00 10.85 -2.95
C MET A 439 -28.54 10.91 -2.94
N ASN A 440 -29.13 11.40 -1.85
CA ASN A 440 -30.59 11.51 -1.63
C ASN A 440 -31.24 12.80 -2.17
N LEU A 441 -30.51 13.67 -2.86
CA LEU A 441 -31.10 14.82 -3.57
C LEU A 441 -32.02 14.40 -4.72
N ALA A 442 -31.70 13.27 -5.36
CA ALA A 442 -32.54 12.63 -6.36
C ALA A 442 -33.05 11.28 -5.85
N ARG A 443 -34.08 10.73 -6.52
CA ARG A 443 -34.60 9.40 -6.19
C ARG A 443 -33.58 8.33 -6.58
N VAL A 444 -32.81 7.88 -5.59
CA VAL A 444 -31.73 6.89 -5.74
C VAL A 444 -32.17 5.64 -6.47
N GLU A 445 -33.38 5.16 -6.19
CA GLU A 445 -33.92 3.97 -6.84
C GLU A 445 -34.16 4.11 -8.35
N TYR A 446 -34.17 5.32 -8.90
CA TYR A 446 -34.35 5.57 -10.33
C TYR A 446 -33.00 5.65 -11.04
N TYR A 447 -32.17 6.63 -10.71
CA TYR A 447 -30.88 6.81 -11.39
C TYR A 447 -29.85 5.73 -11.08
N PHE A 448 -29.99 5.05 -9.94
CA PHE A 448 -29.08 3.98 -9.52
C PHE A 448 -29.66 2.58 -9.78
N SER A 449 -30.80 2.49 -10.47
CA SER A 449 -31.56 1.24 -10.66
C SER A 449 -30.76 0.12 -11.32
N ASP A 450 -30.02 0.42 -12.38
CA ASP A 450 -29.19 -0.55 -13.11
C ASP A 450 -28.07 -1.13 -12.24
N LEU A 451 -27.39 -0.26 -11.47
CA LEU A 451 -26.37 -0.65 -10.50
C LEU A 451 -26.94 -1.55 -9.40
N LEU A 452 -28.11 -1.20 -8.85
CA LEU A 452 -28.78 -2.02 -7.85
C LEU A 452 -29.16 -3.41 -8.38
N SER A 453 -29.47 -3.52 -9.68
CA SER A 453 -29.76 -4.79 -10.38
C SER A 453 -28.49 -5.61 -10.61
N VAL A 454 -27.44 -4.97 -11.13
CA VAL A 454 -26.14 -5.61 -11.41
C VAL A 454 -25.46 -6.12 -10.14
N MET A 455 -25.61 -5.42 -9.02
CA MET A 455 -25.15 -5.91 -7.72
C MET A 455 -25.82 -7.22 -7.27
N GLU A 456 -26.95 -7.61 -7.86
CA GLU A 456 -27.63 -8.89 -7.57
C GLU A 456 -27.16 -10.03 -8.48
N SER A 457 -26.59 -9.70 -9.64
CA SER A 457 -26.11 -10.69 -10.60
C SER A 457 -24.66 -11.12 -10.35
N ARG A 458 -24.02 -10.59 -9.30
CA ARG A 458 -22.69 -11.02 -8.84
C ARG A 458 -22.65 -12.54 -8.73
N ARG A 459 -21.64 -13.15 -9.36
CA ARG A 459 -21.41 -14.60 -9.34
C ARG A 459 -19.92 -14.91 -9.47
N TRP A 460 -19.54 -16.08 -9.00
CA TRP A 460 -18.20 -16.63 -9.23
C TRP A 460 -18.07 -17.14 -10.67
N GLU A 461 -17.05 -16.68 -11.38
CA GLU A 461 -16.68 -17.14 -12.72
C GLU A 461 -15.16 -17.09 -12.87
N ASN A 462 -14.53 -18.20 -13.28
CA ASN A 462 -13.07 -18.32 -13.48
C ASN A 462 -12.19 -17.84 -12.30
N GLY A 463 -12.66 -18.03 -11.05
CA GLY A 463 -11.92 -17.62 -9.84
C GLY A 463 -12.05 -16.15 -9.47
N GLY A 464 -12.84 -15.36 -10.20
CA GLY A 464 -13.18 -13.97 -9.87
C GLY A 464 -14.69 -13.76 -9.72
N ILE A 465 -15.07 -12.59 -9.21
CA ILE A 465 -16.48 -12.17 -9.17
C ILE A 465 -16.76 -11.33 -10.40
N VAL A 466 -17.77 -11.75 -11.16
CA VAL A 466 -18.28 -11.01 -12.33
C VAL A 466 -19.74 -10.65 -12.14
N THR A 467 -20.21 -9.69 -12.93
CA THR A 467 -21.61 -9.28 -12.97
C THR A 467 -22.14 -9.32 -14.39
N THR A 468 -23.45 -9.21 -14.55
CA THR A 468 -24.02 -8.80 -15.83
C THR A 468 -23.47 -7.42 -16.23
N PRO A 469 -23.36 -7.10 -17.54
CA PRO A 469 -22.97 -5.78 -17.98
C PRO A 469 -23.92 -4.71 -17.44
N VAL A 470 -23.35 -3.63 -16.91
CA VAL A 470 -24.03 -2.36 -16.61
C VAL A 470 -24.33 -1.63 -17.91
N LEU A 471 -23.36 -1.61 -18.84
CA LEU A 471 -23.54 -1.14 -20.20
C LEU A 471 -23.12 -2.26 -21.15
N PRO A 472 -24.02 -2.71 -22.05
CA PRO A 472 -23.72 -3.80 -22.95
C PRO A 472 -22.86 -3.32 -24.14
N PHE A 473 -22.18 -4.27 -24.78
CA PHE A 473 -21.28 -4.04 -25.91
C PHE A 473 -21.88 -3.16 -27.01
N GLU A 474 -23.18 -3.25 -27.28
CA GLU A 474 -23.83 -2.46 -28.33
C GLU A 474 -23.79 -0.94 -28.08
N VAL A 475 -23.61 -0.52 -26.83
CA VAL A 475 -23.64 0.88 -26.43
C VAL A 475 -22.23 1.50 -26.44
N ASP A 476 -21.23 0.78 -25.94
CA ASP A 476 -19.87 1.32 -25.73
C ASP A 476 -18.77 0.56 -26.50
N GLY A 477 -19.12 -0.44 -27.31
CA GLY A 477 -18.16 -1.29 -28.00
C GLY A 477 -17.33 -2.19 -27.07
N ARG A 478 -17.72 -2.28 -25.79
CA ARG A 478 -17.18 -3.14 -24.74
C ARG A 478 -18.28 -3.40 -23.71
N ASP A 479 -18.36 -4.63 -23.20
CA ASP A 479 -19.23 -4.93 -22.06
C ASP A 479 -18.64 -4.31 -20.79
N ILE A 480 -19.27 -3.26 -20.26
CA ILE A 480 -18.86 -2.61 -19.02
C ILE A 480 -19.56 -3.31 -17.86
N ILE A 481 -18.80 -3.96 -16.98
CA ILE A 481 -19.31 -4.64 -15.78
C ILE A 481 -19.06 -3.81 -14.52
N LEU A 482 -19.60 -4.24 -13.37
CA LEU A 482 -19.20 -3.71 -12.07
C LEU A 482 -18.10 -4.62 -11.48
N PRO A 483 -16.81 -4.22 -11.56
CA PRO A 483 -15.72 -5.08 -11.13
C PRO A 483 -15.60 -5.09 -9.60
N SER A 484 -15.00 -6.16 -9.07
CA SER A 484 -14.89 -6.40 -7.62
C SER A 484 -14.00 -5.42 -6.86
N ASN A 485 -13.26 -4.58 -7.57
CA ASN A 485 -12.38 -3.54 -7.02
C ASN A 485 -13.03 -2.15 -7.01
N VAL A 486 -14.31 -2.00 -7.36
CA VAL A 486 -15.04 -0.73 -7.26
C VAL A 486 -15.90 -0.72 -6.02
N TYR A 487 -15.73 0.32 -5.21
CA TYR A 487 -16.43 0.57 -3.95
C TYR A 487 -17.23 1.86 -4.07
N ILE A 488 -18.55 1.76 -3.91
CA ILE A 488 -19.45 2.91 -4.04
C ILE A 488 -19.88 3.37 -2.66
N VAL A 489 -19.76 4.67 -2.41
CA VAL A 489 -20.15 5.29 -1.14
C VAL A 489 -21.08 6.46 -1.44
N GLY A 490 -22.24 6.51 -0.80
CA GLY A 490 -23.18 7.63 -0.90
C GLY A 490 -23.19 8.46 0.37
N THR A 491 -23.10 9.79 0.29
CA THR A 491 -23.35 10.66 1.45
C THR A 491 -24.80 11.13 1.45
N VAL A 492 -25.37 11.24 2.66
CA VAL A 492 -26.77 11.57 2.87
C VAL A 492 -26.85 12.63 3.96
N ASN A 493 -27.56 13.71 3.65
CA ASN A 493 -27.95 14.72 4.61
C ASN A 493 -29.36 14.35 5.13
N MET A 494 -29.55 14.37 6.44
CA MET A 494 -30.78 13.89 7.12
C MET A 494 -31.89 14.96 7.20
N ASP A 495 -31.80 15.99 6.38
CA ASP A 495 -32.66 17.18 6.36
C ASP A 495 -33.96 16.94 5.55
N GLU A 496 -35.01 17.71 5.87
CA GLU A 496 -36.38 17.56 5.33
C GLU A 496 -36.49 17.67 3.79
N THR A 497 -35.46 18.17 3.12
CA THR A 497 -35.46 18.48 1.67
C THR A 497 -35.10 17.30 0.77
N THR A 498 -35.04 16.08 1.29
CA THR A 498 -34.46 14.93 0.59
C THR A 498 -35.41 13.74 0.43
N HIS A 499 -35.14 12.88 -0.55
CA HIS A 499 -35.97 11.70 -0.82
C HIS A 499 -35.65 10.55 0.15
N PRO A 500 -36.66 9.90 0.76
CA PRO A 500 -36.42 8.73 1.60
C PRO A 500 -35.93 7.54 0.78
N PHE A 501 -35.09 6.70 1.38
CA PHE A 501 -34.62 5.47 0.75
C PHE A 501 -35.68 4.38 0.74
N SER A 502 -35.85 3.71 -0.40
CA SER A 502 -36.67 2.51 -0.45
C SER A 502 -35.94 1.29 0.12
N LYS A 503 -36.72 0.30 0.60
CA LYS A 503 -36.19 -0.99 1.08
C LYS A 503 -35.25 -1.64 0.06
N LYS A 504 -35.51 -1.46 -1.25
CA LYS A 504 -34.66 -1.95 -2.33
C LYS A 504 -33.23 -1.40 -2.21
N VAL A 505 -33.07 -0.11 -1.95
CA VAL A 505 -31.74 0.49 -1.78
C VAL A 505 -31.10 0.02 -0.47
N LEU A 506 -31.84 0.01 0.63
CA LEU A 506 -31.33 -0.34 1.96
C LEU A 506 -30.88 -1.80 2.08
N ASP A 507 -31.58 -2.72 1.43
CA ASP A 507 -31.16 -4.12 1.36
C ASP A 507 -29.82 -4.28 0.60
N ARG A 508 -29.45 -3.28 -0.21
CA ARG A 508 -28.26 -3.28 -1.07
C ARG A 508 -27.08 -2.50 -0.47
N ALA A 509 -27.27 -1.75 0.60
CA ALA A 509 -26.23 -0.94 1.24
C ALA A 509 -25.98 -1.32 2.71
N ASN A 510 -24.80 -0.97 3.23
CA ASN A 510 -24.57 -0.78 4.66
C ASN A 510 -24.82 0.69 4.99
N THR A 511 -25.52 1.01 6.09
CA THR A 511 -25.80 2.40 6.48
C THR A 511 -25.06 2.78 7.76
N ILE A 512 -24.12 3.72 7.66
CA ILE A 512 -23.35 4.21 8.81
C ILE A 512 -23.76 5.64 9.13
N GLU A 513 -24.15 5.87 10.38
CA GLU A 513 -24.60 7.18 10.86
C GLU A 513 -23.48 7.90 11.61
N PHE A 514 -23.17 9.13 11.20
CA PHE A 514 -22.18 10.03 11.79
C PHE A 514 -22.86 11.23 12.43
N ASN A 515 -23.17 11.11 13.72
CA ASN A 515 -23.86 12.17 14.47
C ASN A 515 -22.97 12.90 15.48
N ARG A 516 -21.71 12.48 15.65
CA ARG A 516 -20.79 13.13 16.59
C ARG A 516 -20.02 14.26 15.89
N VAL A 517 -20.09 15.45 16.48
CA VAL A 517 -19.24 16.58 16.13
C VAL A 517 -18.39 16.88 17.36
N GLN A 518 -17.08 16.69 17.23
CA GLN A 518 -16.13 17.04 18.29
C GLN A 518 -15.41 18.34 17.92
N LEU A 519 -15.78 19.43 18.59
CA LEU A 519 -15.26 20.78 18.29
C LEU A 519 -13.97 21.13 19.06
N ASP A 520 -13.67 20.38 20.12
CA ASP A 520 -12.54 20.61 21.03
C ASP A 520 -11.29 19.78 20.68
N HIS A 521 -11.29 19.14 19.51
CA HIS A 521 -10.15 18.39 19.03
C HIS A 521 -9.15 19.30 18.30
N PHE A 522 -8.14 19.80 19.03
CA PHE A 522 -7.13 20.72 18.50
C PHE A 522 -5.87 20.03 17.95
N ALA A 523 -5.80 18.69 17.92
CA ALA A 523 -4.59 17.98 17.52
C ALA A 523 -4.13 18.33 16.09
N PHE A 524 -5.05 18.77 15.22
CA PHE A 524 -4.74 19.30 13.89
C PHE A 524 -3.93 20.60 13.86
N LEU A 525 -3.89 21.33 14.97
CA LEU A 525 -3.09 22.55 15.15
C LEU A 525 -1.66 22.25 15.58
N GLU A 526 -1.36 21.00 15.92
CA GLU A 526 -0.01 20.53 16.24
C GLU A 526 0.73 20.16 14.94
N ASP A 527 2.05 20.36 14.91
CA ASP A 527 2.90 19.92 13.79
C ASP A 527 2.97 18.38 13.79
N LEU A 528 1.96 17.74 13.20
CA LEU A 528 1.90 16.29 13.02
C LEU A 528 2.80 15.87 11.84
N GLU A 529 3.51 14.75 11.99
CA GLU A 529 4.32 14.19 10.90
C GLU A 529 3.42 13.78 9.72
N GLU A 530 3.84 14.10 8.49
CA GLU A 530 3.12 13.66 7.30
C GLU A 530 3.20 12.13 7.17
N GLN A 531 2.06 11.47 7.35
CA GLN A 531 1.94 10.03 7.12
C GLN A 531 1.72 9.75 5.63
N GLU A 532 2.65 9.01 5.04
CA GLU A 532 2.54 8.56 3.65
C GLU A 532 1.38 7.57 3.45
N PRO A 533 0.68 7.61 2.32
CA PRO A 533 -0.36 6.63 2.00
C PRO A 533 0.22 5.22 1.79
N LEU A 534 -0.63 4.22 1.97
CA LEU A 534 -0.32 2.80 1.89
C LEU A 534 -0.94 2.20 0.62
N SER A 535 -0.16 1.55 -0.25
CA SER A 535 -0.71 1.01 -1.50
C SER A 535 -1.14 -0.37 -1.19
N ILE A 536 -2.44 -0.59 -1.17
CA ILE A 536 -2.96 -1.93 -0.99
C ILE A 536 -3.40 -2.50 -2.32
N ARG A 537 -3.32 -3.81 -2.43
CA ARG A 537 -4.04 -4.53 -3.48
C ARG A 537 -5.51 -4.61 -3.11
N ASN A 538 -6.38 -4.71 -4.11
CA ASN A 538 -7.80 -4.84 -3.91
C ASN A 538 -8.13 -6.04 -3.01
N GLN A 539 -7.35 -7.12 -3.04
CA GLN A 539 -7.51 -8.29 -2.18
C GLN A 539 -7.57 -7.95 -0.67
N SER A 540 -6.92 -6.87 -0.22
CA SER A 540 -6.98 -6.45 1.18
C SER A 540 -8.34 -5.84 1.58
N LEU A 541 -9.10 -5.31 0.61
CA LEU A 541 -10.45 -4.77 0.82
C LEU A 541 -11.55 -5.70 0.31
N ALA A 542 -11.27 -6.52 -0.70
CA ALA A 542 -12.26 -7.38 -1.31
C ALA A 542 -12.80 -8.39 -0.30
N GLY A 543 -14.09 -8.68 -0.39
CA GLY A 543 -14.71 -9.76 0.35
C GLY A 543 -14.31 -11.12 -0.23
N ASP A 544 -14.10 -12.09 0.65
CA ASP A 544 -13.78 -13.48 0.32
C ASP A 544 -15.04 -14.30 -0.05
N PHE A 545 -16.23 -13.81 0.31
CA PHE A 545 -17.49 -14.56 0.23
C PHE A 545 -18.57 -13.82 -0.56
N LEU A 546 -19.39 -14.59 -1.28
CA LEU A 546 -20.56 -14.09 -2.00
C LEU A 546 -21.86 -14.68 -1.45
N HIS A 547 -21.85 -15.95 -1.06
CA HIS A 547 -22.97 -16.66 -0.47
C HIS A 547 -22.58 -17.30 0.86
N LEU A 548 -23.51 -17.47 1.80
CA LEU A 548 -23.19 -18.04 3.12
C LEU A 548 -22.52 -19.41 3.04
N LYS A 549 -22.86 -20.22 2.03
CA LYS A 549 -22.23 -21.53 1.78
C LYS A 549 -20.72 -21.44 1.57
N ASP A 550 -20.23 -20.30 1.05
CA ASP A 550 -18.82 -20.07 0.76
C ASP A 550 -18.03 -19.92 2.08
N ALA A 551 -18.66 -19.33 3.10
CA ALA A 551 -18.07 -19.14 4.43
C ALA A 551 -18.40 -20.28 5.42
N TYR A 552 -19.40 -21.11 5.12
CA TYR A 552 -20.01 -22.01 6.10
C TYR A 552 -19.03 -23.01 6.70
N LYS A 553 -18.21 -23.68 5.87
CA LYS A 553 -17.35 -24.79 6.32
C LYS A 553 -16.35 -24.37 7.39
N ASP A 554 -15.76 -23.19 7.23
CA ASP A 554 -14.69 -22.70 8.10
C ASP A 554 -15.23 -21.89 9.30
N ASN A 555 -16.51 -21.50 9.28
CA ASN A 555 -17.11 -20.57 10.25
C ASN A 555 -18.42 -21.08 10.88
N ILE A 556 -18.63 -22.41 10.95
CA ILE A 556 -19.89 -23.02 11.40
C ILE A 556 -20.37 -22.47 12.76
N ALA A 557 -19.48 -22.40 13.74
CA ALA A 557 -19.83 -21.96 15.10
C ALA A 557 -20.27 -20.50 15.12
N LEU A 558 -19.51 -19.61 14.46
CA LEU A 558 -19.80 -18.19 14.39
C LEU A 558 -21.12 -17.92 13.66
N ILE A 559 -21.33 -18.56 12.50
CA ILE A 559 -22.56 -18.42 11.71
C ILE A 559 -23.78 -18.85 12.50
N LYS A 560 -23.69 -19.95 13.27
CA LYS A 560 -24.77 -20.39 14.16
C LYS A 560 -25.05 -19.35 15.25
N LYS A 561 -24.02 -18.85 15.92
CA LYS A 561 -24.15 -17.81 16.96
C LYS A 561 -24.82 -16.54 16.42
N VAL A 562 -24.39 -16.05 15.25
CA VAL A 562 -25.02 -14.90 14.58
C VAL A 562 -26.49 -15.20 14.25
N THR A 563 -26.76 -16.38 13.69
CA THR A 563 -28.11 -16.78 13.29
C THR A 563 -29.07 -16.86 14.47
N GLU A 564 -28.61 -17.35 15.63
CA GLU A 564 -29.41 -17.41 16.87
C GLU A 564 -29.87 -16.01 17.29
N VAL A 565 -28.97 -15.02 17.29
CA VAL A 565 -29.33 -13.62 17.59
C VAL A 565 -30.32 -13.07 16.55
N LEU A 566 -30.07 -13.33 15.26
CA LEU A 566 -30.96 -12.87 14.20
C LEU A 566 -32.35 -13.48 14.26
N VAL A 567 -32.49 -14.75 14.69
CA VAL A 567 -33.81 -15.38 14.90
C VAL A 567 -34.60 -14.66 15.99
N ILE A 568 -33.95 -14.33 17.11
CA ILE A 568 -34.59 -13.60 18.22
C ILE A 568 -35.06 -12.22 17.74
N ILE A 569 -34.20 -11.49 17.04
CA ILE A 569 -34.54 -10.18 16.47
C ILE A 569 -35.66 -10.29 15.44
N ASN A 570 -35.60 -11.29 14.55
CA ASN A 570 -36.56 -11.46 13.48
C ASN A 570 -37.98 -11.71 13.99
N ASN A 571 -38.12 -12.42 15.12
CA ASN A 571 -39.42 -12.61 15.78
C ASN A 571 -40.05 -11.27 16.21
N GLN A 572 -39.26 -10.27 16.62
CA GLN A 572 -39.77 -8.93 16.96
C GLN A 572 -40.14 -8.10 15.73
N LEU A 573 -39.50 -8.35 14.60
CA LEU A 573 -39.72 -7.60 13.34
C LEU A 573 -40.92 -8.09 12.53
N GLU A 574 -41.45 -9.28 12.85
CA GLU A 574 -42.54 -9.92 12.10
C GLU A 574 -43.85 -9.12 12.15
N SER A 575 -44.17 -8.51 13.30
CA SER A 575 -45.38 -7.71 13.52
C SER A 575 -45.53 -6.52 12.55
N ILE A 576 -44.40 -5.97 12.10
CA ILE A 576 -44.32 -4.82 11.19
C ILE A 576 -43.90 -5.20 9.76
N GLY A 577 -43.75 -6.50 9.47
CA GLY A 577 -43.32 -6.95 8.13
C GLY A 577 -41.90 -6.49 7.76
N ALA A 578 -41.01 -6.40 8.75
CA ALA A 578 -39.62 -5.95 8.58
C ALA A 578 -38.61 -7.10 8.75
N GLN A 579 -39.03 -8.35 8.54
CA GLN A 579 -38.19 -9.53 8.72
C GLN A 579 -36.84 -9.43 7.99
N VAL A 580 -35.80 -10.02 8.58
CA VAL A 580 -34.45 -10.11 8.02
C VAL A 580 -34.45 -11.13 6.88
N GLY A 581 -34.18 -10.65 5.65
CA GLY A 581 -34.03 -11.53 4.49
C GLY A 581 -32.70 -12.28 4.48
N TYR A 582 -32.62 -13.35 3.69
CA TYR A 582 -31.41 -14.18 3.57
C TYR A 582 -30.15 -13.39 3.22
N ARG A 583 -30.28 -12.39 2.33
CA ARG A 583 -29.16 -11.54 1.93
C ARG A 583 -28.59 -10.73 3.10
N VAL A 584 -29.47 -10.16 3.92
CA VAL A 584 -29.06 -9.39 5.11
C VAL A 584 -28.41 -10.30 6.13
N ARG A 585 -28.95 -11.51 6.36
CA ARG A 585 -28.31 -12.52 7.22
C ARG A 585 -26.90 -12.85 6.75
N ASP A 586 -26.73 -13.15 5.45
CA ASP A 586 -25.43 -13.51 4.88
C ASP A 586 -24.41 -12.37 5.07
N GLU A 587 -24.83 -11.13 4.83
CA GLU A 587 -23.99 -9.95 5.04
C GLU A 587 -23.57 -9.76 6.49
N ILE A 588 -24.48 -9.93 7.46
CA ILE A 588 -24.15 -9.85 8.89
C ILE A 588 -23.16 -10.96 9.26
N CYS A 589 -23.35 -12.17 8.73
CA CYS A 589 -22.38 -13.26 8.95
C CYS A 589 -21.00 -12.90 8.40
N PHE A 590 -20.92 -12.37 7.17
CA PHE A 590 -19.64 -11.97 6.58
C PHE A 590 -18.96 -10.86 7.37
N TYR A 591 -19.72 -9.85 7.80
CA TYR A 591 -19.20 -8.76 8.61
C TYR A 591 -18.54 -9.28 9.89
N VAL A 592 -19.25 -10.14 10.65
CA VAL A 592 -18.74 -10.71 11.90
C VAL A 592 -17.54 -11.63 11.64
N ILE A 593 -17.56 -12.43 10.56
CA ILE A 593 -16.43 -13.29 10.18
C ILE A 593 -15.19 -12.47 9.85
N TYR A 594 -15.32 -11.41 9.04
CA TYR A 594 -14.17 -10.56 8.71
C TYR A 594 -13.63 -9.84 9.95
N SER A 595 -14.51 -9.41 10.85
CA SER A 595 -14.10 -8.82 12.12
C SER A 595 -13.31 -9.79 13.00
N GLU A 596 -13.80 -11.04 13.14
CA GLU A 596 -13.14 -12.08 13.94
C GLU A 596 -11.78 -12.49 13.32
N LYS A 597 -11.74 -12.69 11.99
CA LYS A 597 -10.53 -13.08 11.24
C LYS A 597 -9.37 -12.11 11.46
N ASP A 598 -9.65 -10.81 11.48
CA ASP A 598 -8.64 -9.77 11.64
C ASP A 598 -8.58 -9.19 13.07
N ASN A 599 -9.34 -9.75 14.02
CA ASN A 599 -9.42 -9.31 15.42
C ASN A 599 -9.69 -7.80 15.57
N LEU A 600 -10.73 -7.32 14.87
CA LEU A 600 -11.07 -5.91 14.75
C LEU A 600 -12.06 -5.43 15.81
N LEU A 601 -13.16 -6.18 15.98
CA LEU A 601 -14.21 -5.96 16.98
C LEU A 601 -14.51 -7.28 17.68
N THR A 602 -14.97 -7.19 18.93
CA THR A 602 -15.60 -8.31 19.63
C THR A 602 -16.89 -8.75 18.91
N PHE A 603 -17.38 -9.95 19.21
CA PHE A 603 -18.63 -10.44 18.64
C PHE A 603 -19.80 -9.48 18.93
N GLU A 604 -19.90 -9.00 20.17
CA GLU A 604 -20.97 -8.13 20.63
C GLU A 604 -20.90 -6.75 19.94
N GLU A 605 -19.70 -6.16 19.81
CA GLU A 605 -19.50 -4.92 19.05
C GLU A 605 -19.84 -5.08 17.56
N ALA A 606 -19.40 -6.16 16.93
CA ALA A 606 -19.69 -6.44 15.51
C ALA A 606 -21.20 -6.66 15.26
N MET A 607 -21.88 -7.33 16.20
CA MET A 607 -23.33 -7.50 16.17
C MET A 607 -24.06 -6.17 16.41
N ASP A 608 -23.61 -5.35 17.36
CA ASP A 608 -24.20 -4.03 17.62
C ASP A 608 -24.16 -3.15 16.37
N GLN A 609 -23.00 -3.08 15.70
CA GLN A 609 -22.85 -2.35 14.44
C GLN A 609 -23.78 -2.92 13.35
N SER A 610 -23.83 -4.24 13.23
CA SER A 610 -24.69 -4.94 12.26
C SER A 610 -26.18 -4.65 12.46
N ILE A 611 -26.65 -4.66 13.72
CA ILE A 611 -28.04 -4.33 14.07
C ILE A 611 -28.33 -2.87 13.70
N LEU A 612 -27.45 -1.96 14.11
CA LEU A 612 -27.56 -0.53 13.85
C LEU A 612 -27.60 -0.20 12.36
N GLN A 613 -26.77 -0.86 11.54
CA GLN A 613 -26.59 -0.49 10.12
C GLN A 613 -27.42 -1.30 9.12
N LYS A 614 -27.93 -2.49 9.50
CA LYS A 614 -28.70 -3.37 8.61
C LYS A 614 -30.14 -3.58 9.04
N ILE A 615 -30.44 -3.48 10.34
CA ILE A 615 -31.76 -3.82 10.88
C ILE A 615 -32.57 -2.55 11.16
N LEU A 616 -32.06 -1.67 12.02
CA LEU A 616 -32.75 -0.45 12.41
C LEU A 616 -33.13 0.49 11.24
N PRO A 617 -32.34 0.64 10.16
CA PRO A 617 -32.69 1.51 9.04
C PRO A 617 -33.96 1.11 8.29
N ARG A 618 -34.44 -0.12 8.49
CA ARG A 618 -35.64 -0.69 7.87
C ARG A 618 -36.91 -0.44 8.69
N ILE A 619 -36.78 0.12 9.89
CA ILE A 619 -37.88 0.40 10.81
C ILE A 619 -38.31 1.86 10.65
N SER A 620 -39.55 2.06 10.23
CA SER A 620 -40.21 3.36 10.20
C SER A 620 -41.73 3.19 10.26
N GLY A 621 -42.42 4.19 10.81
CA GLY A 621 -43.87 4.20 10.87
C GLY A 621 -44.44 4.95 12.07
N SER A 622 -45.76 5.08 12.06
CA SER A 622 -46.59 5.72 13.09
C SER A 622 -47.55 4.72 13.79
N ASP A 623 -47.41 3.43 13.51
CA ASP A 623 -48.27 2.37 14.02
C ASP A 623 -47.77 1.87 15.39
N GLU A 624 -48.68 1.54 16.31
CA GLU A 624 -48.37 1.00 17.65
C GLU A 624 -47.51 -0.29 17.59
N ARG A 625 -47.64 -1.07 16.53
CA ARG A 625 -46.77 -2.24 16.30
C ARG A 625 -45.29 -1.86 16.17
N VAL A 626 -44.99 -0.69 15.60
CA VAL A 626 -43.62 -0.16 15.51
C VAL A 626 -43.10 0.18 16.91
N TRP A 627 -43.94 0.77 17.75
CA TRP A 627 -43.63 1.07 19.14
C TRP A 627 -43.29 -0.20 19.94
N ASP A 628 -44.13 -1.24 19.83
CA ASP A 628 -43.89 -2.52 20.50
C ASP A 628 -42.62 -3.22 19.99
N THR A 629 -42.39 -3.22 18.67
CA THR A 629 -41.15 -3.73 18.09
C THR A 629 -39.92 -3.01 18.64
N LEU A 630 -39.94 -1.67 18.74
CA LEU A 630 -38.81 -0.91 19.29
C LEU A 630 -38.53 -1.25 20.75
N LYS A 631 -39.57 -1.40 21.59
CA LYS A 631 -39.40 -1.85 22.99
C LYS A 631 -38.82 -3.27 23.06
N GLY A 632 -39.31 -4.19 22.22
CA GLY A 632 -38.79 -5.56 22.16
C GLY A 632 -37.32 -5.61 21.72
N LEU A 633 -36.94 -4.78 20.75
CA LEU A 633 -35.53 -4.63 20.34
C LEU A 633 -34.68 -3.98 21.43
N TYR A 634 -35.21 -3.00 22.17
CA TYR A 634 -34.52 -2.41 23.32
C TYR A 634 -34.22 -3.47 24.38
N GLU A 635 -35.19 -4.32 24.70
CA GLU A 635 -35.00 -5.42 25.66
C GLU A 635 -33.97 -6.43 25.17
N ILE A 636 -33.94 -6.77 23.88
CA ILE A 636 -32.88 -7.61 23.31
C ILE A 636 -31.49 -6.95 23.46
N CYS A 637 -31.40 -5.64 23.23
CA CYS A 637 -30.12 -4.93 23.27
C CYS A 637 -29.59 -4.67 24.70
N THR A 638 -30.49 -4.56 25.69
CA THR A 638 -30.14 -4.13 27.05
C THR A 638 -30.39 -5.20 28.12
N SER A 639 -31.16 -6.25 27.80
CA SER A 639 -31.77 -7.17 28.77
C SER A 639 -32.64 -6.47 29.83
N GLN A 640 -33.17 -5.28 29.50
CA GLN A 640 -34.01 -4.47 30.37
C GLN A 640 -35.31 -4.07 29.65
N VAL A 641 -36.40 -4.00 30.38
CA VAL A 641 -37.66 -3.45 29.87
C VAL A 641 -37.50 -1.93 29.76
N TYR A 642 -37.95 -1.35 28.63
CA TYR A 642 -37.94 0.10 28.46
C TYR A 642 -38.90 0.77 29.45
N ASP A 643 -38.37 1.68 30.26
CA ASP A 643 -39.13 2.56 31.16
C ASP A 643 -38.88 4.01 30.75
N GLY A 644 -39.94 4.72 30.36
CA GLY A 644 -39.88 6.10 29.88
C GLY A 644 -39.55 7.13 30.98
N ASP A 645 -39.69 6.75 32.24
CA ASP A 645 -39.44 7.64 33.39
C ASP A 645 -37.99 7.60 33.88
N VAL A 646 -37.20 6.62 33.42
CA VAL A 646 -35.81 6.42 33.83
C VAL A 646 -34.88 6.81 32.70
N LEU A 647 -33.84 7.59 33.02
CA LEU A 647 -32.76 7.86 32.06
C LEU A 647 -32.07 6.54 31.69
N PRO A 648 -32.07 6.14 30.41
CA PRO A 648 -31.46 4.89 29.99
C PRO A 648 -29.94 4.90 30.29
N ASN A 649 -29.43 3.83 30.88
CA ASN A 649 -28.00 3.59 31.04
C ASN A 649 -27.59 2.40 30.17
N PHE A 650 -26.59 2.61 29.31
CA PHE A 650 -26.12 1.63 28.34
C PHE A 650 -24.81 0.94 28.73
N ASP A 651 -24.20 1.27 29.87
CA ASP A 651 -22.87 0.76 30.26
C ASP A 651 -22.81 -0.78 30.37
N ASN A 652 -23.94 -1.41 30.70
CA ASN A 652 -24.07 -2.86 30.82
C ASN A 652 -24.91 -3.49 29.70
N SER A 653 -25.23 -2.73 28.66
CA SER A 653 -26.02 -3.22 27.53
C SER A 653 -25.17 -4.11 26.63
N MET A 654 -25.79 -5.16 26.07
CA MET A 654 -25.13 -6.06 25.12
C MET A 654 -24.85 -5.34 23.80
N TYR A 655 -25.79 -4.52 23.34
CA TYR A 655 -25.69 -3.73 22.10
C TYR A 655 -25.99 -2.25 22.37
N PRO A 656 -25.04 -1.52 23.01
CA PRO A 656 -25.29 -0.18 23.51
C PRO A 656 -25.62 0.86 22.44
N LYS A 657 -25.06 0.76 21.23
CA LYS A 657 -25.30 1.74 20.16
C LYS A 657 -26.67 1.57 19.54
N SER A 658 -27.04 0.32 19.27
CA SER A 658 -28.39 -0.04 18.83
C SER A 658 -29.42 0.37 19.87
N ALA A 659 -29.16 0.11 21.16
CA ALA A 659 -30.03 0.53 22.24
C ALA A 659 -30.22 2.06 22.29
N GLN A 660 -29.13 2.84 22.19
CA GLN A 660 -29.21 4.30 22.14
C GLN A 660 -30.07 4.77 20.96
N LYS A 661 -29.83 4.24 19.75
CA LYS A 661 -30.61 4.62 18.56
C LYS A 661 -32.08 4.25 18.69
N ILE A 662 -32.38 3.09 19.28
CA ILE A 662 -33.76 2.65 19.56
C ILE A 662 -34.44 3.63 20.51
N VAL A 663 -33.76 4.08 21.57
CA VAL A 663 -34.32 5.11 22.48
C VAL A 663 -34.62 6.41 21.74
N ASP A 664 -33.72 6.86 20.86
CA ASP A 664 -33.96 8.07 20.07
C ASP A 664 -35.19 7.92 19.16
N MET A 665 -35.34 6.75 18.53
CA MET A 665 -36.51 6.42 17.71
C MET A 665 -37.81 6.34 18.53
N ILE A 666 -37.76 5.76 19.73
CA ILE A 666 -38.87 5.70 20.69
C ILE A 666 -39.29 7.12 21.09
N ARG A 667 -38.35 7.96 21.52
CA ARG A 667 -38.64 9.35 21.93
C ARG A 667 -39.34 10.14 20.82
N ARG A 668 -38.90 9.99 19.57
CA ARG A 668 -39.58 10.64 18.44
C ARG A 668 -40.96 10.10 18.18
N TYR A 669 -41.15 8.79 18.29
CA TYR A 669 -42.50 8.22 18.19
C TYR A 669 -43.44 8.86 19.22
N GLN A 670 -42.97 9.08 20.46
CA GLN A 670 -43.77 9.72 21.51
C GLN A 670 -44.06 11.20 21.25
N LEU A 671 -43.10 11.93 20.69
CA LEU A 671 -43.23 13.37 20.43
C LEU A 671 -44.04 13.67 19.17
N ASP A 672 -43.73 12.97 18.08
CA ASP A 672 -44.20 13.31 16.72
C ASP A 672 -45.28 12.33 16.21
N GLY A 673 -45.54 11.23 16.93
CA GLY A 673 -46.43 10.16 16.49
C GLY A 673 -45.90 9.35 15.30
N PHE A 674 -44.64 9.59 14.89
CA PHE A 674 -43.96 8.89 13.80
C PHE A 674 -42.49 8.73 14.14
N THR A 675 -41.89 7.62 13.73
CA THR A 675 -40.45 7.41 13.87
C THR A 675 -39.84 6.83 12.61
N SER A 676 -38.57 7.17 12.41
CA SER A 676 -37.74 6.67 11.32
C SER A 676 -36.28 6.77 11.74
N PHE A 677 -35.50 5.76 11.38
CA PHE A 677 -34.04 5.78 11.55
C PHE A 677 -33.39 7.03 10.94
N TRP A 678 -33.97 7.55 9.85
CA TRP A 678 -33.39 8.59 8.99
C TRP A 678 -33.69 10.02 9.43
N ILE A 679 -34.60 10.21 10.38
CA ILE A 679 -34.85 11.54 10.91
C ILE A 679 -33.74 11.83 11.95
N GLY A 680 -33.21 13.05 11.99
CA GLY A 680 -32.24 13.52 12.99
C GLY A 680 -32.90 13.82 14.34
N SER A 681 -32.19 13.62 15.46
CA SER A 681 -32.73 13.70 16.83
C SER A 681 -32.95 15.13 17.28
#